data_AF-A0A350JKN7-F1
#
_entry.id   AF-A0A350JKN7-F1
#
_cell.length_a   1.000
_cell.length_b   1.000
_cell.length_c   1.000
_cell.angle_alpha   90.00
_cell.angle_beta   90.00
_cell.angle_gamma   90.00
#
_symmetry.space_group_name_H-M   'P 1'
#
loop_
_entity.id
_entity.type
_entity.pdbx_description
1 polymer ?
#
loop_
_entity_poly.entity_id
_entity_poly.type
_entity_poly.pdbx_seq_one_letter_code
_entity_poly.pdbx_strand_id
1 'polypeptide(L)'
;TDDDGSCGYAAAGFDCDGNCLIDSDGDGICDQNEILGCTDPNAEAFSFQPLATEDDGSCIYCNVEIQLDVVMGDYNESGNGYAGVSIIYGYPPFTYYWFGPPGFESNDEDIFGLSSGNYLLQVIDNLGCEAYLSLDILDFGCDDLDACNYNPAVSGGGSCDYPETNYDCYGNCLNDSDEDGVCDEFEIAGCTNSSACNYSSEATDDTGEGSFPEFGYTCDGGCLLDSDADGICDQDEIIGCQIEVACNYDPAATEEGYCDFAESNYDCNGNCLNDANEDGICDEIELQFSDIILEAVDDALETFIASVADGIYCGEGTIWVEEWSTCIAIPNCFGDLDSDGNRGTEDLLLFLAVYNTQCPMEFGCMDSGAINYNPTADYDDGSCEFGGCTITSACNFDPIANFDDGTCLEWDECGVCGGEGILENTCDCEGNGPSIGYDCSGNCLSDTNNDGVCDENEILGCMSLSASNFNSDATSDDGSCLWDSSLFIGLSYDLVSADGILGQMTVRVFADFEVGEEVVLTSVLGDSQSPWITASTGEFYQHPLGADFGGDINPGFFSLFPELEFDSWFTIGAAPGDYNALSQQNMYVHLPEFNAGDDMIINTEEGAAIYAPPASGSQGYTDENGRVLIGQFTTNGLVQLVLNITFQDYNLNTSESLTNLHLDIPFVD
;
A
#
# COMPACT_ATOMS: atom_id res chain seq x y z
N THR A 1 47.80 22.34 -55.87
CA THR A 1 48.54 22.40 -54.60
C THR A 1 48.62 20.98 -54.13
N ASP A 2 49.82 20.39 -54.23
CA ASP A 2 50.06 19.00 -53.85
C ASP A 2 50.01 18.90 -52.31
N ASP A 3 49.29 17.90 -51.81
CA ASP A 3 49.25 17.48 -50.41
C ASP A 3 50.53 16.68 -50.11
N ASP A 4 51.36 17.20 -49.19
CA ASP A 4 52.69 16.67 -48.88
C ASP A 4 52.67 15.57 -47.80
N GLY A 5 51.48 15.12 -47.38
CA GLY A 5 51.32 14.05 -46.41
C GLY A 5 51.83 14.41 -45.01
N SER A 6 51.95 15.71 -44.71
CA SER A 6 52.39 16.20 -43.39
C SER A 6 51.27 16.25 -42.34
N CYS A 7 50.03 15.91 -42.69
CA CYS A 7 48.92 15.88 -41.73
C CYS A 7 49.02 14.65 -40.82
N GLY A 8 49.40 14.87 -39.56
CA GLY A 8 49.25 13.87 -38.49
C GLY A 8 47.81 13.90 -37.97
N TYR A 9 47.20 12.72 -37.81
CA TYR A 9 45.94 12.59 -37.09
C TYR A 9 46.21 12.70 -35.59
N ALA A 10 45.34 13.41 -34.88
CA ALA A 10 45.38 13.41 -33.43
C ALA A 10 45.25 11.98 -32.89
N ALA A 11 45.86 11.71 -31.74
CA ALA A 11 45.66 10.44 -31.05
C ALA A 11 44.16 10.29 -30.71
N ALA A 12 43.64 9.06 -30.71
CA ALA A 12 42.25 8.81 -30.34
C ALA A 12 41.95 9.47 -28.98
N GLY A 13 40.88 10.26 -28.90
CA GLY A 13 40.49 11.02 -27.69
C GLY A 13 41.05 12.44 -27.58
N PHE A 14 41.99 12.86 -28.44
CA PHE A 14 42.60 14.18 -28.39
C PHE A 14 42.32 15.01 -29.65
N ASP A 15 42.37 16.34 -29.53
CA ASP A 15 42.39 17.27 -30.65
C ASP A 15 43.80 17.41 -31.26
N CYS A 16 43.91 18.18 -32.35
CA CYS A 16 45.18 18.38 -33.06
C CYS A 16 46.21 19.22 -32.28
N ASP A 17 45.79 19.90 -31.21
CA ASP A 17 46.65 20.68 -30.31
C ASP A 17 47.08 19.85 -29.09
N GLY A 18 46.60 18.61 -28.97
CA GLY A 18 46.90 17.68 -27.88
C GLY A 18 46.01 17.83 -26.65
N ASN A 19 44.89 18.56 -26.76
CA ASN A 19 43.91 18.69 -25.69
C ASN A 19 42.92 17.53 -25.75
N CYS A 20 42.40 17.13 -24.61
CA CYS A 20 41.41 16.08 -24.55
C CYS A 20 40.06 16.52 -25.16
N LEU A 21 39.38 15.62 -25.86
CA LEU A 21 38.06 15.87 -26.47
C LEU A 21 36.91 15.65 -25.49
N ILE A 22 37.06 14.71 -24.55
CA ILE A 22 36.10 14.37 -23.49
C ILE A 22 36.92 14.07 -22.24
N ASP A 23 36.84 15.00 -21.29
CA ASP A 23 37.53 15.04 -20.00
C ASP A 23 36.46 15.48 -19.02
N SER A 24 35.74 14.51 -18.48
CA SER A 24 34.51 14.72 -17.73
C SER A 24 34.76 15.33 -16.34
N ASP A 25 35.91 15.04 -15.72
CA ASP A 25 36.27 15.52 -14.38
C ASP A 25 37.28 16.69 -14.40
N GLY A 26 37.92 16.95 -15.55
CA GLY A 26 38.79 18.09 -15.79
C GLY A 26 40.22 17.90 -15.26
N ASP A 27 40.66 16.68 -14.99
CA ASP A 27 41.99 16.38 -14.44
C ASP A 27 43.12 16.42 -15.51
N GLY A 28 42.74 16.48 -16.78
CA GLY A 28 43.64 16.55 -17.94
C GLY A 28 44.01 15.19 -18.53
N ILE A 29 43.39 14.11 -18.07
CA ILE A 29 43.40 12.77 -18.66
C ILE A 29 42.06 12.58 -19.39
N CYS A 30 42.10 11.91 -20.55
CA CYS A 30 40.85 11.66 -21.28
C CYS A 30 40.12 10.47 -20.72
N ASP A 31 38.78 10.51 -20.68
CA ASP A 31 37.92 9.45 -20.13
C ASP A 31 38.31 8.03 -20.60
N GLN A 32 38.54 7.89 -21.91
CA GLN A 32 38.98 6.62 -22.54
C GLN A 32 40.39 6.13 -22.14
N ASN A 33 41.16 6.94 -21.44
CA ASN A 33 42.52 6.67 -20.97
C ASN A 33 42.62 6.66 -19.44
N GLU A 34 41.50 6.84 -18.74
CA GLU A 34 41.47 6.78 -17.28
C GLU A 34 41.65 5.33 -16.79
N ILE A 35 42.34 5.21 -15.66
CA ILE A 35 42.50 3.95 -14.94
C ILE A 35 41.56 4.02 -13.75
N LEU A 36 40.47 3.27 -13.84
CA LEU A 36 39.50 3.10 -12.77
C LEU A 36 40.14 2.42 -11.55
N GLY A 37 39.93 3.00 -10.37
CA GLY A 37 40.36 2.45 -9.09
C GLY A 37 40.43 3.51 -8.00
N CYS A 38 40.62 3.11 -6.75
CA CYS A 38 40.71 4.08 -5.64
C CYS A 38 41.87 5.07 -5.82
N THR A 39 41.55 6.35 -5.97
CA THR A 39 42.50 7.45 -6.15
C THR A 39 42.87 8.14 -4.82
N ASP A 40 42.15 7.87 -3.72
CA ASP A 40 42.39 8.52 -2.43
C ASP A 40 43.56 7.89 -1.66
N PRO A 41 44.67 8.62 -1.44
CA PRO A 41 45.80 8.13 -0.66
C PRO A 41 45.51 7.97 0.85
N ASN A 42 44.35 8.43 1.34
CA ASN A 42 43.88 8.21 2.71
C ASN A 42 43.00 6.96 2.86
N ALA A 43 42.68 6.26 1.76
CA ALA A 43 42.03 4.95 1.81
C ALA A 43 43.00 3.88 2.33
N GLU A 44 42.47 2.70 2.68
CA GLU A 44 43.26 1.60 3.19
C GLU A 44 44.34 1.15 2.18
N ALA A 45 45.51 0.76 2.70
CA ALA A 45 46.69 0.52 1.88
C ALA A 45 46.51 -0.62 0.84
N PHE A 46 45.53 -1.49 1.04
CA PHE A 46 45.19 -2.57 0.10
C PHE A 46 44.16 -2.14 -0.96
N SER A 47 43.37 -1.10 -0.71
CA SER A 47 42.40 -0.56 -1.68
C SER A 47 42.99 0.58 -2.51
N PHE A 48 43.92 1.39 -1.97
CA PHE A 48 44.54 2.49 -2.72
C PHE A 48 45.34 1.99 -3.94
N GLN A 49 45.01 2.50 -5.12
CA GLN A 49 45.66 2.14 -6.37
C GLN A 49 46.50 3.31 -6.90
N PRO A 50 47.84 3.28 -6.78
CA PRO A 50 48.69 4.42 -7.11
C PRO A 50 48.79 4.76 -8.61
N LEU A 51 48.13 3.98 -9.47
CA LEU A 51 48.02 4.21 -10.90
C LEU A 51 46.59 4.55 -11.33
N ALA A 52 45.62 4.54 -10.42
CA ALA A 52 44.28 4.98 -10.72
C ALA A 52 44.28 6.49 -10.99
N THR A 53 43.50 6.89 -11.98
CA THR A 53 43.32 8.28 -12.38
C THR A 53 41.87 8.72 -12.24
N GLU A 54 40.93 7.79 -12.13
CA GLU A 54 39.52 8.06 -11.85
C GLU A 54 39.01 7.11 -10.76
N ASP A 55 38.29 7.65 -9.78
CA ASP A 55 37.72 6.87 -8.68
C ASP A 55 36.47 6.11 -9.13
N ASP A 56 36.52 4.78 -9.05
CA ASP A 56 35.42 3.89 -9.38
C ASP A 56 34.58 3.49 -8.15
N GLY A 57 34.82 4.13 -7.00
CA GLY A 57 34.19 3.82 -5.73
C GLY A 57 34.82 2.63 -5.00
N SER A 58 35.97 2.12 -5.47
CA SER A 58 36.69 1.01 -4.81
C SER A 58 37.50 1.42 -3.58
N CYS A 59 37.47 2.70 -3.18
CA CYS A 59 38.13 3.15 -1.95
C CYS A 59 37.46 2.54 -0.70
N ILE A 60 38.24 1.76 0.04
CA ILE A 60 37.82 1.22 1.33
C ILE A 60 38.48 2.08 2.42
N TYR A 61 37.68 2.49 3.40
CA TYR A 61 38.11 3.27 4.54
C TYR A 61 37.78 2.51 5.82
N CYS A 62 38.67 2.53 6.82
CA CYS A 62 38.32 2.06 8.15
C CYS A 62 37.28 3.02 8.79
N ASN A 63 36.01 2.61 8.77
CA ASN A 63 34.88 3.39 9.24
C ASN A 63 34.05 2.66 10.31
N VAL A 64 34.68 1.79 11.12
CA VAL A 64 33.96 1.10 12.20
C VAL A 64 33.41 2.13 13.18
N GLU A 65 32.09 2.12 13.37
CA GLU A 65 31.40 3.06 14.25
C GLU A 65 30.48 2.29 15.20
N ILE A 66 30.67 2.54 16.49
CA ILE A 66 29.93 1.90 17.58
C ILE A 66 28.79 2.84 17.98
N GLN A 67 27.57 2.34 17.91
CA GLN A 67 26.42 2.98 18.51
C GLN A 67 26.19 2.39 19.90
N LEU A 68 25.89 3.28 20.85
CA LEU A 68 25.45 2.87 22.17
C LEU A 68 23.94 2.74 22.13
N ASP A 69 23.43 1.55 22.44
CA ASP A 69 22.00 1.27 22.35
C ASP A 69 21.34 1.71 23.65
N VAL A 70 21.76 1.09 24.76
CA VAL A 70 21.23 1.36 26.09
C VAL A 70 22.34 1.25 27.13
N VAL A 71 22.27 2.13 28.13
CA VAL A 71 23.12 2.09 29.32
C VAL A 71 22.22 2.13 30.54
N MET A 72 22.38 1.14 31.41
CA MET A 72 21.73 1.14 32.71
C MET A 72 22.76 1.15 33.83
N GLY A 73 22.52 2.04 34.79
CA GLY A 73 23.29 2.14 36.02
C GLY A 73 23.17 0.88 36.88
N ASP A 74 24.12 0.71 37.78
CA ASP A 74 24.04 -0.30 38.83
C ASP A 74 23.07 0.19 39.91
N TYR A 75 22.08 -0.62 40.28
CA TYR A 75 21.07 -0.27 41.28
C TYR A 75 21.46 -0.84 42.65
N ASN A 76 21.66 0.03 43.64
CA ASN A 76 21.95 -0.34 45.02
C ASN A 76 23.22 -1.23 45.20
N GLU A 77 24.24 -1.05 44.35
CA GLU A 77 25.46 -1.88 44.33
C GLU A 77 25.20 -3.39 44.11
N SER A 78 24.10 -3.74 43.44
CA SER A 78 23.70 -5.14 43.25
C SER A 78 24.46 -5.82 42.11
N GLY A 79 25.20 -5.06 41.30
CA GLY A 79 25.86 -5.56 40.10
C GLY A 79 24.87 -5.95 39.03
N ASN A 80 23.85 -5.11 38.79
CA ASN A 80 22.79 -5.35 37.80
C ASN A 80 22.80 -4.33 36.66
N GLY A 81 23.86 -3.53 36.52
CA GLY A 81 24.01 -2.62 35.39
C GLY A 81 24.12 -3.37 34.06
N TYR A 82 23.90 -2.65 32.96
CA TYR A 82 23.90 -3.19 31.60
C TYR A 82 24.45 -2.15 30.62
N ALA A 83 25.14 -2.64 29.59
CA ALA A 83 25.52 -1.85 28.44
C ALA A 83 25.28 -2.66 27.18
N GLY A 84 24.40 -2.12 26.32
CA GLY A 84 24.12 -2.62 24.98
C GLY A 84 24.80 -1.78 23.92
N VAL A 85 25.35 -2.42 22.90
CA VAL A 85 26.05 -1.75 21.80
C VAL A 85 25.75 -2.42 20.46
N SER A 86 25.61 -1.61 19.42
CA SER A 86 25.45 -2.06 18.05
C SER A 86 26.51 -1.44 17.13
N ILE A 87 26.81 -2.10 16.01
CA ILE A 87 27.75 -1.59 15.01
C ILE A 87 26.97 -1.02 13.83
N ILE A 88 27.01 0.30 13.67
CA ILE A 88 26.31 1.00 12.56
C ILE A 88 27.12 1.02 11.27
N TYR A 89 28.44 0.94 11.36
CA TYR A 89 29.33 0.85 10.20
C TYR A 89 30.49 -0.09 10.51
N GLY A 90 30.90 -0.91 9.53
CA GLY A 90 32.04 -1.82 9.62
C GLY A 90 31.86 -3.09 8.79
N TYR A 91 32.92 -3.91 8.67
CA TYR A 91 32.88 -5.15 7.87
C TYR A 91 32.81 -6.41 8.74
N PRO A 92 31.69 -7.15 8.76
CA PRO A 92 31.55 -8.33 9.61
C PRO A 92 32.44 -9.52 9.15
N PRO A 93 32.75 -10.49 10.04
CA PRO A 93 32.35 -10.56 11.45
C PRO A 93 33.12 -9.58 12.36
N PHE A 94 32.47 -9.14 13.44
CA PHE A 94 33.05 -8.27 14.46
C PHE A 94 33.58 -9.08 15.66
N THR A 95 34.61 -8.56 16.31
CA THR A 95 35.16 -9.11 17.56
C THR A 95 35.15 -8.03 18.64
N TYR A 96 34.54 -8.35 19.79
CA TYR A 96 34.35 -7.43 20.91
C TYR A 96 35.34 -7.74 22.04
N TYR A 97 35.87 -6.69 22.66
CA TYR A 97 36.71 -6.77 23.86
C TYR A 97 36.31 -5.70 24.87
N TRP A 98 35.65 -6.13 25.95
CA TRP A 98 35.28 -5.29 27.07
C TRP A 98 36.32 -5.37 28.18
N PHE A 99 36.70 -4.21 28.74
CA PHE A 99 37.61 -4.09 29.88
C PHE A 99 37.08 -3.14 30.94
N GLY A 100 37.37 -3.44 32.21
CA GLY A 100 37.10 -2.54 33.33
C GLY A 100 35.70 -2.75 33.91
N PRO A 101 35.45 -2.43 35.19
CA PRO A 101 36.39 -2.10 36.28
C PRO A 101 37.43 -3.23 36.56
N PRO A 102 38.46 -3.00 37.41
CA PRO A 102 39.52 -4.00 37.63
C PRO A 102 39.00 -5.41 37.94
N GLY A 103 39.20 -6.34 37.02
CA GLY A 103 38.78 -7.74 37.14
C GLY A 103 37.59 -8.14 36.26
N PHE A 104 36.99 -7.21 35.52
CA PHE A 104 35.98 -7.49 34.50
C PHE A 104 36.60 -7.54 33.09
N GLU A 105 36.31 -8.62 32.36
CA GLU A 105 36.63 -8.84 30.95
C GLU A 105 35.46 -9.61 30.31
N SER A 106 35.04 -9.22 29.11
CA SER A 106 34.04 -9.95 28.31
C SER A 106 34.35 -9.83 26.81
N ASN A 107 33.85 -10.78 26.01
CA ASN A 107 33.87 -10.71 24.54
C ASN A 107 32.46 -10.80 23.94
N ASP A 108 31.43 -10.75 24.78
CA ASP A 108 30.04 -10.65 24.32
C ASP A 108 29.81 -9.25 23.76
N GLU A 109 28.90 -9.13 22.78
CA GLU A 109 28.50 -7.85 22.19
C GLU A 109 27.89 -6.97 23.29
N ASP A 110 26.83 -7.47 23.91
CA ASP A 110 26.18 -6.86 25.07
C ASP A 110 26.69 -7.43 26.38
N ILE A 111 26.81 -6.57 27.39
CA ILE A 111 27.30 -6.95 28.71
C ILE A 111 26.29 -6.60 29.82
N PHE A 112 26.07 -7.55 30.72
CA PHE A 112 25.11 -7.44 31.83
C PHE A 112 25.76 -7.77 33.18
N GLY A 113 25.05 -7.49 34.27
CA GLY A 113 25.52 -7.78 35.61
C GLY A 113 26.65 -6.85 36.06
N LEU A 114 26.63 -5.61 35.57
CA LEU A 114 27.72 -4.66 35.71
C LEU A 114 27.64 -3.94 37.06
N SER A 115 28.79 -3.81 37.72
CA SER A 115 28.92 -2.92 38.87
C SER A 115 29.22 -1.50 38.39
N SER A 116 28.89 -0.51 39.20
CA SER A 116 29.26 0.88 38.87
C SER A 116 30.77 1.03 38.61
N GLY A 117 31.11 1.79 37.57
CA GLY A 117 32.49 2.03 37.16
C GLY A 117 32.66 2.26 35.66
N ASN A 118 33.92 2.43 35.24
CA ASN A 118 34.27 2.72 33.85
C ASN A 118 34.58 1.43 33.09
N TYR A 119 33.92 1.29 31.95
CA TYR A 119 34.04 0.21 30.98
C TYR A 119 34.63 0.76 29.68
N LEU A 120 35.50 -0.01 29.04
CA LEU A 120 36.10 0.29 27.76
C LEU A 120 35.83 -0.87 26.81
N LEU A 121 35.12 -0.60 25.73
CA LEU A 121 34.94 -1.51 24.61
C LEU A 121 35.96 -1.20 23.51
N GLN A 122 36.55 -2.26 22.97
CA GLN A 122 37.25 -2.27 21.70
C GLN A 122 36.52 -3.22 20.74
N VAL A 123 36.16 -2.75 19.55
CA VAL A 123 35.58 -3.56 18.48
C VAL A 123 36.57 -3.64 17.33
N ILE A 124 36.77 -4.84 16.79
CA ILE A 124 37.62 -5.10 15.62
C ILE A 124 36.77 -5.74 14.54
N ASP A 125 36.77 -5.17 13.33
CA ASP A 125 36.08 -5.74 12.17
C ASP A 125 36.95 -6.78 11.42
N ASN A 126 36.39 -7.38 10.37
CA ASN A 126 37.07 -8.40 9.56
C ASN A 126 38.23 -7.86 8.71
N LEU A 127 38.30 -6.55 8.50
CA LEU A 127 39.44 -5.89 7.83
C LEU A 127 40.55 -5.50 8.82
N GLY A 128 40.29 -5.64 10.12
CA GLY A 128 41.22 -5.29 11.20
C GLY A 128 41.14 -3.83 11.62
N CYS A 129 40.08 -3.12 11.26
CA CYS A 129 39.79 -1.77 11.73
C CYS A 129 39.30 -1.81 13.18
N GLU A 130 39.81 -0.90 14.02
CA GLU A 130 39.49 -0.86 15.44
C GLU A 130 38.68 0.39 15.79
N ALA A 131 37.59 0.22 16.56
CA ALA A 131 36.83 1.28 17.18
C ALA A 131 36.83 1.12 18.71
N TYR A 132 36.69 2.24 19.42
CA TYR A 132 36.71 2.25 20.89
C TYR A 132 35.55 3.07 21.44
N LEU A 133 34.89 2.54 22.48
CA LEU A 133 33.84 3.23 23.23
C LEU A 133 34.18 3.17 24.72
N SER A 134 34.14 4.32 25.41
CA SER A 134 34.26 4.37 26.86
C SER A 134 32.92 4.72 27.48
N LEU A 135 32.54 3.95 28.48
CA LEU A 135 31.26 4.04 29.15
C LEU A 135 31.44 4.11 30.66
N ASP A 136 30.70 5.00 31.33
CA ASP A 136 30.60 5.05 32.78
C ASP A 136 29.24 4.50 33.22
N ILE A 137 29.23 3.36 33.91
CA ILE A 137 28.07 2.84 34.61
C ILE A 137 27.98 3.57 35.96
N LEU A 138 26.98 4.43 36.11
CA LEU A 138 26.74 5.20 37.33
C LEU A 138 25.76 4.48 38.26
N ASP A 139 25.73 4.90 39.53
CA ASP A 139 24.72 4.49 40.50
C ASP A 139 23.49 5.41 40.37
N PHE A 140 22.29 4.83 40.28
CA PHE A 140 21.05 5.56 39.98
C PHE A 140 20.12 5.65 41.21
N GLY A 141 19.48 6.81 41.42
CA GLY A 141 18.54 7.08 42.52
C GLY A 141 18.70 8.48 43.15
N CYS A 142 17.95 8.77 44.21
CA CYS A 142 18.03 10.04 44.95
C CYS A 142 18.20 9.85 46.47
N ASP A 143 18.68 10.87 47.18
CA ASP A 143 18.98 10.77 48.62
C ASP A 143 17.78 11.04 49.54
N ASP A 144 16.56 11.11 48.99
CA ASP A 144 15.31 11.32 49.72
C ASP A 144 14.65 10.01 50.11
N LEU A 145 14.54 9.75 51.42
CA LEU A 145 13.93 8.54 51.99
C LEU A 145 12.47 8.32 51.61
N ASP A 146 11.78 9.39 51.18
CA ASP A 146 10.36 9.34 50.80
C ASP A 146 10.17 9.15 49.28
N ALA A 147 11.24 9.09 48.50
CA ALA A 147 11.20 8.83 47.06
C ALA A 147 11.23 7.32 46.74
N CYS A 148 10.51 6.93 45.69
CA CYS A 148 10.43 5.57 45.17
C CYS A 148 11.75 5.06 44.60
N ASN A 149 12.62 5.97 44.19
CA ASN A 149 13.98 5.69 43.75
C ASN A 149 15.04 6.10 44.80
N TYR A 150 14.70 6.01 46.10
CA TYR A 150 15.64 6.28 47.18
C TYR A 150 16.88 5.38 47.09
N ASN A 151 18.06 6.01 47.00
CA ASN A 151 19.35 5.35 47.02
C ASN A 151 20.30 6.08 48.00
N PRO A 152 20.70 5.43 49.13
CA PRO A 152 21.56 6.03 50.13
C PRO A 152 23.01 6.28 49.68
N ALA A 153 23.42 5.76 48.51
CA ALA A 153 24.77 5.91 47.97
C ALA A 153 24.92 7.14 47.04
N VAL A 154 23.82 7.74 46.59
CA VAL A 154 23.84 8.95 45.77
C VAL A 154 24.08 10.19 46.65
N SER A 155 25.16 10.93 46.39
CA SER A 155 25.47 12.18 47.11
C SER A 155 25.17 13.41 46.27
N GLY A 156 23.88 13.77 46.23
CA GLY A 156 23.39 15.03 45.69
C GLY A 156 22.90 14.99 44.24
N GLY A 157 21.59 14.89 44.07
CA GLY A 157 20.88 15.52 42.95
C GLY A 157 20.38 14.63 41.82
N GLY A 158 20.07 13.34 42.06
CA GLY A 158 19.21 12.57 41.15
C GLY A 158 17.76 13.09 41.16
N SER A 159 17.01 12.84 40.10
CA SER A 159 15.55 13.07 40.08
C SER A 159 14.90 12.19 41.16
N CYS A 160 14.09 12.76 42.04
CA CYS A 160 13.33 11.98 43.01
C CYS A 160 11.94 11.71 42.45
N ASP A 161 11.60 10.43 42.33
CA ASP A 161 10.27 10.00 41.90
C ASP A 161 9.44 9.72 43.15
N TYR A 162 8.26 10.32 43.25
CA TYR A 162 7.36 10.16 44.40
C TYR A 162 6.11 9.40 43.95
N PRO A 163 5.46 8.64 44.85
CA PRO A 163 4.25 7.93 44.48
C PRO A 163 3.10 8.90 44.24
N GLU A 164 2.19 8.49 43.35
CA GLU A 164 0.92 9.17 43.11
C GLU A 164 0.10 9.30 44.42
N THR A 165 -0.76 10.31 44.51
CA THR A 165 -1.56 10.53 45.73
C THR A 165 -2.51 9.35 45.95
N ASN A 166 -2.50 8.76 47.14
CA ASN A 166 -3.23 7.53 47.53
C ASN A 166 -2.63 6.21 47.01
N TYR A 167 -1.50 6.25 46.32
CA TYR A 167 -0.75 5.07 45.90
C TYR A 167 0.59 4.95 46.66
N ASP A 168 1.15 3.75 46.71
CA ASP A 168 2.52 3.50 47.15
C ASP A 168 3.52 3.56 45.97
N CYS A 169 4.80 3.37 46.28
CA CYS A 169 5.87 3.44 45.27
C CYS A 169 5.90 2.31 44.25
N TYR A 170 5.04 1.32 44.42
CA TYR A 170 4.86 0.21 43.49
C TYR A 170 3.55 0.36 42.71
N GLY A 171 2.88 1.51 42.82
CA GLY A 171 1.60 1.77 42.17
C GLY A 171 0.43 1.04 42.82
N ASN A 172 0.59 0.45 44.03
CA ASN A 172 -0.52 -0.16 44.73
C ASN A 172 -1.32 0.91 45.45
N CYS A 173 -2.64 0.80 45.42
CA CYS A 173 -3.46 1.66 46.21
C CYS A 173 -3.26 1.42 47.72
N LEU A 174 -3.22 2.50 48.52
CA LEU A 174 -3.09 2.44 49.98
C LEU A 174 -4.37 1.97 50.69
N ASN A 175 -5.55 2.21 50.10
CA ASN A 175 -6.86 1.78 50.57
C ASN A 175 -7.67 1.24 49.38
N ASP A 176 -7.65 -0.07 49.21
CA ASP A 176 -8.39 -0.78 48.18
C ASP A 176 -9.07 -1.96 48.85
N SER A 177 -10.38 -1.84 49.01
CA SER A 177 -11.22 -2.74 49.80
C SER A 177 -11.66 -3.99 49.03
N ASP A 178 -11.72 -3.92 47.70
CA ASP A 178 -12.15 -5.02 46.83
C ASP A 178 -11.02 -5.64 45.98
N GLU A 179 -9.80 -5.09 46.12
CA GLU A 179 -8.54 -5.54 45.51
C GLU A 179 -8.53 -5.42 43.98
N ASP A 180 -9.28 -4.47 43.41
CA ASP A 180 -9.39 -4.25 41.96
C ASP A 180 -8.32 -3.29 41.38
N GLY A 181 -7.50 -2.67 42.25
CA GLY A 181 -6.42 -1.75 41.87
C GLY A 181 -6.82 -0.27 41.81
N VAL A 182 -8.12 0.04 41.97
CA VAL A 182 -8.62 1.41 42.14
C VAL A 182 -8.74 1.70 43.63
N CYS A 183 -8.33 2.90 44.06
CA CYS A 183 -8.51 3.26 45.46
C CYS A 183 -9.97 3.51 45.82
N ASP A 184 -10.36 3.12 47.04
CA ASP A 184 -11.67 3.39 47.64
C ASP A 184 -12.09 4.87 47.49
N GLU A 185 -11.13 5.80 47.51
CA GLU A 185 -11.40 7.24 47.34
C GLU A 185 -11.72 7.66 45.90
N PHE A 186 -11.45 6.80 44.92
CA PHE A 186 -11.65 6.99 43.48
C PHE A 186 -12.67 6.00 42.87
N GLU A 187 -13.26 5.14 43.68
CA GLU A 187 -14.33 4.22 43.27
C GLU A 187 -15.62 4.94 42.84
N ILE A 188 -16.21 4.47 41.76
CA ILE A 188 -17.48 4.91 41.19
C ILE A 188 -18.43 3.71 41.17
N ALA A 189 -19.42 3.72 42.05
CA ALA A 189 -20.40 2.64 42.15
C ALA A 189 -21.26 2.49 40.88
N GLY A 190 -21.32 1.30 40.31
CA GLY A 190 -22.14 0.97 39.15
C GLY A 190 -22.15 -0.52 38.82
N CYS A 191 -22.44 -0.90 37.58
CA CYS A 191 -22.26 -2.26 37.09
C CYS A 191 -21.04 -2.29 36.17
N THR A 192 -20.04 -3.08 36.52
CA THR A 192 -18.77 -3.19 35.79
C THR A 192 -18.81 -4.26 34.69
N ASN A 193 -19.86 -5.10 34.66
CA ASN A 193 -20.02 -6.15 33.67
C ASN A 193 -20.50 -5.58 32.33
N SER A 194 -19.63 -5.58 31.31
CA SER A 194 -19.91 -5.06 29.95
C SER A 194 -21.08 -5.75 29.23
N SER A 195 -21.48 -6.95 29.66
CA SER A 195 -22.62 -7.68 29.11
C SER A 195 -23.96 -7.31 29.77
N ALA A 196 -23.95 -6.49 30.82
CA ALA A 196 -25.17 -6.01 31.47
C ALA A 196 -25.75 -4.78 30.73
N CYS A 197 -27.07 -4.73 30.62
CA CYS A 197 -27.84 -3.63 30.03
C CYS A 197 -27.70 -2.29 30.75
N ASN A 198 -27.28 -2.31 32.01
CA ASN A 198 -26.96 -1.13 32.81
C ASN A 198 -25.47 -1.04 33.14
N TYR A 199 -24.61 -1.63 32.29
CA TYR A 199 -23.18 -1.41 32.32
C TYR A 199 -22.84 0.08 32.26
N SER A 200 -21.84 0.48 33.06
CA SER A 200 -21.28 1.82 33.04
C SER A 200 -19.76 1.71 32.95
N SER A 201 -19.17 2.27 31.89
CA SER A 201 -17.72 2.31 31.71
C SER A 201 -17.00 3.20 32.72
N GLU A 202 -17.73 4.07 33.41
CA GLU A 202 -17.21 4.86 34.52
C GLU A 202 -17.26 4.13 35.86
N ALA A 203 -17.88 2.94 35.93
CA ALA A 203 -17.99 2.23 37.20
C ALA A 203 -16.69 1.49 37.55
N THR A 204 -16.24 1.68 38.78
CA THR A 204 -15.07 1.01 39.38
C THR A 204 -15.41 0.34 40.72
N ASP A 205 -16.70 0.23 41.08
CA ASP A 205 -17.20 -0.57 42.22
C ASP A 205 -18.49 -1.27 41.78
N ASP A 206 -18.48 -2.62 41.71
CA ASP A 206 -19.64 -3.40 41.27
C ASP A 206 -20.70 -3.53 42.37
N THR A 207 -21.79 -2.80 42.18
CA THR A 207 -22.97 -2.84 43.05
C THR A 207 -23.73 -4.17 42.98
N GLY A 208 -23.41 -5.05 42.02
CA GLY A 208 -24.09 -6.33 41.82
C GLY A 208 -25.52 -6.20 41.28
N GLU A 209 -25.89 -5.02 40.78
CA GLU A 209 -27.20 -4.72 40.20
C GLU A 209 -27.23 -4.88 38.66
N GLY A 210 -26.42 -5.77 38.10
CA GLY A 210 -26.38 -6.07 36.66
C GLY A 210 -27.70 -6.67 36.15
N SER A 211 -28.32 -6.00 35.19
CA SER A 211 -29.49 -6.47 34.44
C SER A 211 -29.04 -7.02 33.09
N PHE A 212 -29.43 -8.23 32.74
CA PHE A 212 -29.03 -8.89 31.48
C PHE A 212 -30.24 -9.07 30.56
N PRO A 213 -30.04 -9.05 29.23
CA PRO A 213 -31.13 -9.28 28.29
C PRO A 213 -31.57 -10.76 28.29
N GLU A 214 -32.82 -11.02 27.89
CA GLU A 214 -33.34 -12.37 27.69
C GLU A 214 -32.67 -13.02 26.46
N PHE A 215 -32.45 -14.34 26.48
CA PHE A 215 -31.75 -15.05 25.39
C PHE A 215 -32.47 -14.81 24.05
N GLY A 216 -31.76 -14.25 23.07
CA GLY A 216 -32.30 -13.88 21.75
C GLY A 216 -32.78 -12.42 21.61
N TYR A 217 -32.68 -11.62 22.67
CA TYR A 217 -33.14 -10.22 22.70
C TYR A 217 -32.03 -9.23 23.05
N THR A 218 -32.17 -7.98 22.61
CA THR A 218 -31.35 -6.84 23.04
C THR A 218 -31.82 -6.31 24.40
N CYS A 219 -31.01 -5.45 25.02
CA CYS A 219 -31.32 -4.80 26.29
C CYS A 219 -32.59 -3.94 26.29
N ASP A 220 -33.03 -3.50 25.11
CA ASP A 220 -34.29 -2.76 24.94
C ASP A 220 -35.47 -3.67 24.54
N GLY A 221 -35.27 -5.00 24.54
CA GLY A 221 -36.26 -5.99 24.12
C GLY A 221 -36.43 -6.11 22.60
N GLY A 222 -35.44 -5.65 21.82
CA GLY A 222 -35.40 -5.84 20.37
C GLY A 222 -34.91 -7.25 19.99
N CYS A 223 -35.31 -7.74 18.83
CA CYS A 223 -34.89 -9.06 18.38
C CYS A 223 -33.45 -9.06 17.86
N LEU A 224 -32.64 -10.08 18.20
CA LEU A 224 -31.27 -10.22 17.69
C LEU A 224 -31.18 -10.99 16.37
N LEU A 225 -32.14 -11.87 16.09
CA LEU A 225 -32.26 -12.63 14.84
C LEU A 225 -33.74 -12.67 14.45
N ASP A 226 -34.05 -11.85 13.45
CA ASP A 226 -35.33 -11.71 12.76
C ASP A 226 -34.98 -11.77 11.28
N SER A 227 -34.84 -12.99 10.77
CA SER A 227 -34.27 -13.29 9.46
C SER A 227 -35.14 -12.76 8.30
N ASP A 228 -36.45 -12.61 8.52
CA ASP A 228 -37.40 -12.16 7.51
C ASP A 228 -37.96 -10.74 7.78
N ALA A 229 -37.59 -10.14 8.92
CA ALA A 229 -37.94 -8.80 9.37
C ALA A 229 -39.44 -8.57 9.60
N ASP A 230 -40.20 -9.62 9.95
CA ASP A 230 -41.63 -9.55 10.20
C ASP A 230 -42.00 -9.03 11.61
N GLY A 231 -41.00 -8.92 12.50
CA GLY A 231 -41.12 -8.44 13.87
C GLY A 231 -41.35 -9.53 14.92
N ILE A 232 -41.22 -10.80 14.55
CA ILE A 232 -41.18 -11.97 15.43
C ILE A 232 -39.77 -12.55 15.37
N CYS A 233 -39.18 -12.87 16.52
CA CYS A 233 -37.85 -13.48 16.52
C CYS A 233 -37.87 -14.90 15.98
N ASP A 234 -36.82 -15.31 15.25
CA ASP A 234 -36.66 -16.64 14.65
C ASP A 234 -36.98 -17.80 15.63
N GLN A 235 -36.65 -17.63 16.92
CA GLN A 235 -36.92 -18.63 17.96
C GLN A 235 -38.40 -18.77 18.36
N ASP A 236 -39.20 -17.75 18.08
CA ASP A 236 -40.63 -17.64 18.38
C ASP A 236 -41.50 -17.85 17.13
N GLU A 237 -40.89 -18.16 15.98
CA GLU A 237 -41.60 -18.39 14.73
C GLU A 237 -42.23 -19.78 14.63
N ILE A 238 -43.39 -19.82 13.97
CA ILE A 238 -44.12 -21.04 13.65
C ILE A 238 -44.03 -21.26 12.14
N ILE A 239 -43.21 -22.22 11.72
CA ILE A 239 -43.00 -22.55 10.30
C ILE A 239 -44.23 -23.30 9.75
N GLY A 240 -44.85 -22.78 8.69
CA GLY A 240 -45.98 -23.43 8.02
C GLY A 240 -46.47 -22.71 6.76
N CYS A 241 -47.32 -23.37 5.97
CA CYS A 241 -47.79 -22.76 4.72
C CYS A 241 -48.79 -21.62 5.00
N GLN A 242 -48.47 -20.39 4.60
CA GLN A 242 -49.32 -19.20 4.82
C GLN A 242 -50.34 -18.93 3.68
N ILE A 243 -50.33 -19.73 2.63
CA ILE A 243 -51.18 -19.51 1.44
C ILE A 243 -52.56 -20.17 1.65
N GLU A 244 -53.63 -19.37 1.83
CA GLU A 244 -55.00 -19.86 2.12
C GLU A 244 -55.54 -20.92 1.14
N VAL A 245 -55.03 -20.95 -0.10
CA VAL A 245 -55.46 -21.89 -1.14
C VAL A 245 -54.64 -23.19 -1.20
N ALA A 246 -53.59 -23.30 -0.38
CA ALA A 246 -52.80 -24.53 -0.25
C ALA A 246 -53.56 -25.58 0.57
N CYS A 247 -53.31 -26.85 0.26
CA CYS A 247 -53.94 -28.00 0.89
C CYS A 247 -53.49 -28.19 2.35
N ASN A 248 -52.35 -27.63 2.74
CA ASN A 248 -51.78 -27.67 4.08
C ASN A 248 -51.62 -26.27 4.71
N TYR A 249 -52.47 -25.31 4.32
CA TYR A 249 -52.49 -23.97 4.91
C TYR A 249 -52.61 -24.00 6.45
N ASP A 250 -51.71 -23.30 7.15
CA ASP A 250 -51.73 -23.09 8.59
C ASP A 250 -51.91 -21.59 8.91
N PRO A 251 -53.08 -21.19 9.47
CA PRO A 251 -53.33 -19.79 9.83
C PRO A 251 -52.54 -19.29 11.04
N ALA A 252 -51.78 -20.15 11.73
CA ALA A 252 -50.90 -19.78 12.83
C ALA A 252 -49.42 -19.71 12.42
N ALA A 253 -49.09 -19.99 11.15
CA ALA A 253 -47.73 -19.88 10.65
C ALA A 253 -47.29 -18.42 10.61
N THR A 254 -46.11 -18.15 11.15
CA THR A 254 -45.45 -16.84 11.11
C THR A 254 -44.27 -16.85 10.13
N GLU A 255 -43.74 -18.02 9.76
CA GLU A 255 -42.68 -18.19 8.74
C GLU A 255 -43.17 -19.10 7.59
N GLU A 256 -42.80 -18.80 6.34
CA GLU A 256 -43.23 -19.50 5.12
C GLU A 256 -42.62 -20.91 5.04
N GLY A 257 -43.43 -21.89 5.43
CA GLY A 257 -43.15 -23.31 5.23
C GLY A 257 -43.63 -23.85 3.89
N TYR A 258 -43.25 -25.10 3.61
CA TYR A 258 -43.67 -25.82 2.39
C TYR A 258 -45.19 -25.82 2.19
N CYS A 259 -45.66 -25.27 1.06
CA CYS A 259 -47.06 -25.30 0.64
C CYS A 259 -47.32 -26.40 -0.40
N ASP A 260 -48.28 -27.27 -0.10
CA ASP A 260 -48.76 -28.32 -0.99
C ASP A 260 -50.03 -27.84 -1.72
N PHE A 261 -50.06 -27.92 -3.04
CA PHE A 261 -51.16 -27.43 -3.87
C PHE A 261 -51.77 -28.56 -4.71
N ALA A 262 -53.07 -28.50 -4.93
CA ALA A 262 -53.76 -29.44 -5.79
C ALA A 262 -53.30 -29.30 -7.26
N GLU A 263 -53.13 -30.44 -7.95
CA GLU A 263 -52.80 -30.46 -9.38
C GLU A 263 -53.92 -29.80 -10.22
N SER A 264 -53.57 -29.21 -11.36
CA SER A 264 -54.54 -28.50 -12.21
C SER A 264 -55.70 -29.41 -12.61
N ASN A 265 -56.93 -28.93 -12.40
CA ASN A 265 -58.18 -29.64 -12.59
C ASN A 265 -58.48 -30.73 -11.54
N TYR A 266 -57.69 -30.84 -10.47
CA TYR A 266 -57.93 -31.72 -9.32
C TYR A 266 -58.13 -30.91 -8.02
N ASP A 267 -58.81 -31.50 -7.02
CA ASP A 267 -58.89 -30.97 -5.65
C ASP A 267 -57.73 -31.48 -4.76
N CYS A 268 -57.62 -30.95 -3.54
CA CYS A 268 -56.56 -31.32 -2.57
C CYS A 268 -56.57 -32.79 -2.13
N ASN A 269 -57.59 -33.56 -2.51
CA ASN A 269 -57.67 -35.00 -2.26
C ASN A 269 -57.41 -35.81 -3.54
N GLY A 270 -56.99 -35.17 -4.64
CA GLY A 270 -56.67 -35.79 -5.91
C GLY A 270 -57.88 -36.17 -6.77
N ASN A 271 -59.06 -35.56 -6.53
CA ASN A 271 -60.25 -35.82 -7.34
C ASN A 271 -60.39 -34.79 -8.46
N CYS A 272 -60.69 -35.25 -9.68
CA CYS A 272 -60.91 -34.35 -10.80
C CYS A 272 -62.16 -33.47 -10.56
N LEU A 273 -62.02 -32.16 -10.83
CA LEU A 273 -63.05 -31.14 -10.62
C LEU A 273 -64.16 -31.21 -11.69
N ASN A 274 -63.83 -31.69 -12.91
CA ASN A 274 -64.78 -31.96 -14.00
C ASN A 274 -64.39 -33.25 -14.74
N ASP A 275 -65.05 -34.33 -14.33
CA ASP A 275 -64.94 -35.65 -14.96
C ASP A 275 -66.36 -36.10 -15.33
N ALA A 276 -66.77 -35.80 -16.55
CA ALA A 276 -68.13 -36.08 -17.00
C ALA A 276 -68.41 -37.57 -17.22
N ASN A 277 -67.37 -38.40 -17.33
CA ASN A 277 -67.49 -39.82 -17.66
C ASN A 277 -67.16 -40.75 -16.46
N GLU A 278 -66.74 -40.17 -15.33
CA GLU A 278 -66.36 -40.81 -14.06
C GLU A 278 -65.20 -41.82 -14.16
N ASP A 279 -64.25 -41.61 -15.08
CA ASP A 279 -63.10 -42.49 -15.30
C ASP A 279 -61.79 -42.06 -14.61
N GLY A 280 -61.78 -40.88 -14.00
CA GLY A 280 -60.65 -40.34 -13.24
C GLY A 280 -59.67 -39.47 -14.04
N ILE A 281 -59.97 -39.09 -15.29
CA ILE A 281 -59.19 -38.14 -16.09
C ILE A 281 -60.03 -36.89 -16.41
N CYS A 282 -59.46 -35.69 -16.25
CA CYS A 282 -60.18 -34.45 -16.51
C CYS A 282 -60.40 -34.16 -17.99
N ASP A 283 -61.64 -33.76 -18.32
CA ASP A 283 -62.12 -33.54 -19.69
C ASP A 283 -61.25 -32.54 -20.50
N GLU A 284 -60.57 -31.59 -19.86
CA GLU A 284 -59.72 -30.59 -20.53
C GLU A 284 -58.43 -31.18 -21.15
N ILE A 285 -58.03 -32.39 -20.76
CA ILE A 285 -56.74 -33.00 -21.17
C ILE A 285 -56.90 -33.88 -22.44
N GLU A 286 -58.13 -34.17 -22.88
CA GLU A 286 -58.38 -35.14 -23.97
C GLU A 286 -58.25 -34.60 -25.42
N LEU A 287 -57.89 -33.32 -25.65
CA LEU A 287 -57.97 -32.70 -26.99
C LEU A 287 -56.71 -31.96 -27.50
N GLN A 288 -55.55 -32.62 -27.56
CA GLN A 288 -54.41 -32.09 -28.33
C GLN A 288 -53.85 -33.05 -29.39
N PHE A 289 -54.51 -33.07 -30.55
CA PHE A 289 -53.86 -33.34 -31.85
C PHE A 289 -54.61 -32.60 -32.99
N SER A 290 -54.07 -31.49 -33.51
CA SER A 290 -53.97 -31.12 -34.95
C SER A 290 -53.56 -29.66 -35.22
N ASP A 291 -52.67 -29.51 -36.23
CA ASP A 291 -52.41 -28.34 -37.12
C ASP A 291 -51.55 -27.14 -36.62
N ILE A 292 -50.68 -26.42 -37.38
CA ILE A 292 -50.08 -26.46 -38.75
C ILE A 292 -48.94 -25.39 -38.83
N ILE A 293 -48.05 -25.55 -39.83
CA ILE A 293 -46.90 -24.77 -40.41
C ILE A 293 -47.19 -23.31 -40.89
N LEU A 294 -46.19 -22.39 -41.01
CA LEU A 294 -45.90 -21.56 -42.23
C LEU A 294 -44.63 -20.63 -42.22
N GLU A 295 -44.00 -20.50 -43.41
CA GLU A 295 -42.90 -19.63 -43.88
C GLU A 295 -43.39 -18.40 -44.71
N ALA A 296 -42.49 -17.41 -44.90
CA ALA A 296 -42.18 -16.62 -46.15
C ALA A 296 -42.56 -15.11 -46.27
N VAL A 297 -41.75 -14.43 -47.13
CA VAL A 297 -41.95 -13.19 -47.96
C VAL A 297 -41.26 -11.89 -47.41
N ASP A 298 -40.52 -10.99 -48.12
CA ASP A 298 -40.39 -10.61 -49.56
C ASP A 298 -39.12 -9.79 -49.96
N ASP A 299 -38.85 -9.81 -51.29
CA ASP A 299 -38.34 -8.82 -52.29
C ASP A 299 -37.40 -7.65 -51.89
N ALA A 300 -36.23 -7.41 -52.52
CA ALA A 300 -35.91 -7.16 -53.94
C ALA A 300 -36.42 -5.84 -54.54
N LEU A 301 -35.49 -5.14 -55.19
CA LEU A 301 -35.69 -4.32 -56.40
C LEU A 301 -36.32 -2.93 -56.24
N GLU A 302 -35.56 -1.87 -56.55
CA GLU A 302 -35.97 -0.69 -57.34
C GLU A 302 -34.87 0.39 -57.19
N THR A 303 -33.99 0.73 -58.14
CA THR A 303 -34.18 1.39 -59.46
C THR A 303 -33.11 2.49 -59.50
N PHE A 304 -31.97 2.34 -60.19
CA PHE A 304 -31.77 2.62 -61.62
C PHE A 304 -32.08 4.09 -62.05
N ILE A 305 -31.00 4.89 -62.14
CA ILE A 305 -30.69 5.83 -63.25
C ILE A 305 -31.74 6.91 -63.63
N ALA A 306 -31.44 8.16 -63.27
CA ALA A 306 -31.66 9.39 -64.05
C ALA A 306 -30.76 10.47 -63.41
N SER A 307 -29.89 11.28 -64.03
CA SER A 307 -29.72 11.76 -65.40
C SER A 307 -28.47 12.70 -65.40
N VAL A 308 -27.34 12.39 -66.05
CA VAL A 308 -26.82 12.98 -67.32
C VAL A 308 -26.26 14.43 -67.29
N ALA A 309 -24.92 14.54 -67.42
CA ALA A 309 -24.02 15.27 -68.38
C ALA A 309 -24.03 16.81 -68.66
N ASP A 310 -22.79 17.35 -68.72
CA ASP A 310 -22.17 18.52 -69.43
C ASP A 310 -22.28 19.97 -68.87
N GLY A 311 -21.13 20.62 -68.63
CA GLY A 311 -20.99 21.93 -67.96
C GLY A 311 -20.45 23.11 -68.79
N ILE A 312 -20.24 24.24 -68.07
CA ILE A 312 -19.46 25.48 -68.36
C ILE A 312 -20.21 26.69 -68.97
N TYR A 313 -20.41 27.75 -68.15
CA TYR A 313 -20.78 29.14 -68.53
C TYR A 313 -20.21 30.16 -67.52
N CYS A 314 -19.57 31.25 -67.97
CA CYS A 314 -19.14 32.40 -67.15
C CYS A 314 -19.70 33.73 -67.69
N GLY A 315 -20.19 34.60 -66.78
CA GLY A 315 -20.88 35.86 -67.10
C GLY A 315 -19.98 37.04 -67.50
N GLU A 316 -20.60 38.17 -67.88
CA GLU A 316 -19.94 39.38 -68.41
C GLU A 316 -18.98 40.06 -67.41
N GLY A 317 -17.85 40.57 -67.92
CA GLY A 317 -16.77 41.18 -67.12
C GLY A 317 -15.63 40.23 -66.74
N THR A 318 -15.72 38.96 -67.16
CA THR A 318 -14.68 37.94 -67.02
C THR A 318 -14.50 37.15 -68.32
N ILE A 319 -13.33 36.54 -68.52
CA ILE A 319 -13.07 35.62 -69.64
C ILE A 319 -12.65 34.26 -69.09
N TRP A 320 -13.19 33.17 -69.67
CA TRP A 320 -12.76 31.80 -69.39
C TRP A 320 -11.42 31.52 -70.06
N VAL A 321 -10.43 31.12 -69.28
CA VAL A 321 -9.11 30.72 -69.77
C VAL A 321 -9.03 29.20 -69.74
N GLU A 322 -9.05 28.56 -70.92
CA GLU A 322 -9.09 27.08 -71.02
C GLU A 322 -7.89 26.38 -70.37
N GLU A 323 -6.76 27.06 -70.24
CA GLU A 323 -5.53 26.51 -69.65
C GLU A 323 -5.62 26.39 -68.12
N TRP A 324 -6.45 27.21 -67.45
CA TRP A 324 -6.59 27.24 -65.98
C TRP A 324 -8.02 26.92 -65.49
N SER A 325 -8.93 26.59 -66.40
CA SER A 325 -10.32 26.22 -66.10
C SER A 325 -11.00 27.15 -65.08
N THR A 326 -10.80 28.46 -65.22
CA THR A 326 -11.40 29.49 -64.35
C THR A 326 -11.61 30.83 -65.06
N CYS A 327 -12.43 31.70 -64.48
CA CYS A 327 -12.82 33.02 -65.01
C CYS A 327 -12.15 34.16 -64.24
N ILE A 328 -11.50 35.09 -64.95
CA ILE A 328 -10.61 36.12 -64.37
C ILE A 328 -11.02 37.55 -64.81
N ALA A 329 -10.88 38.54 -63.91
CA ALA A 329 -11.12 39.98 -64.12
C ALA A 329 -9.79 40.78 -64.21
N ILE A 330 -9.74 41.92 -64.93
CA ILE A 330 -8.49 42.69 -65.19
C ILE A 330 -8.49 44.09 -64.49
N PRO A 331 -7.51 44.41 -63.61
CA PRO A 331 -7.33 45.77 -63.04
C PRO A 331 -6.16 46.60 -63.63
N ASN A 332 -6.47 47.87 -63.90
CA ASN A 332 -5.66 49.11 -63.88
C ASN A 332 -4.61 49.42 -64.98
N CYS A 333 -5.06 50.13 -66.02
CA CYS A 333 -4.50 51.43 -66.49
C CYS A 333 -5.40 52.00 -67.61
N PHE A 334 -6.14 53.07 -67.35
CA PHE A 334 -6.90 53.82 -68.36
C PHE A 334 -6.53 55.32 -68.22
N GLY A 335 -6.27 56.13 -69.25
CA GLY A 335 -6.55 56.03 -70.67
C GLY A 335 -7.76 56.89 -71.05
N ASP A 336 -7.48 58.09 -71.58
CA ASP A 336 -8.32 59.28 -71.89
C ASP A 336 -8.35 60.33 -70.75
N LEU A 337 -7.35 61.23 -70.73
CA LEU A 337 -7.09 62.19 -69.65
C LEU A 337 -7.85 63.52 -69.82
N ASP A 338 -8.40 63.80 -71.00
CA ASP A 338 -9.28 64.96 -71.25
C ASP A 338 -10.74 64.59 -71.55
N SER A 339 -11.06 63.28 -71.48
CA SER A 339 -12.41 62.71 -71.58
C SER A 339 -13.09 62.95 -72.93
N ASP A 340 -12.31 62.98 -74.01
CA ASP A 340 -12.80 63.20 -75.37
C ASP A 340 -13.21 61.91 -76.11
N GLY A 341 -12.99 60.76 -75.49
CA GLY A 341 -13.32 59.43 -75.98
C GLY A 341 -12.27 58.79 -76.89
N ASN A 342 -11.10 59.40 -77.08
CA ASN A 342 -9.98 58.85 -77.83
C ASN A 342 -8.75 58.66 -76.93
N ARG A 343 -7.81 57.79 -77.33
CA ARG A 343 -6.51 57.63 -76.65
C ARG A 343 -5.40 57.90 -77.63
N GLY A 344 -4.76 59.06 -77.52
CA GLY A 344 -3.83 59.55 -78.53
C GLY A 344 -2.62 60.31 -77.97
N THR A 345 -1.77 60.80 -78.86
CA THR A 345 -0.58 61.61 -78.51
C THR A 345 -0.92 62.91 -77.76
N GLU A 346 -2.16 63.37 -77.83
CA GLU A 346 -2.65 64.56 -77.12
C GLU A 346 -2.85 64.28 -75.62
N ASP A 347 -3.32 63.09 -75.22
CA ASP A 347 -3.29 62.63 -73.81
C ASP A 347 -1.87 62.49 -73.26
N LEU A 348 -0.95 62.04 -74.11
CA LEU A 348 0.47 61.88 -73.76
C LEU A 348 1.18 63.24 -73.58
N LEU A 349 0.73 64.27 -74.31
CA LEU A 349 1.21 65.65 -74.19
C LEU A 349 0.59 66.38 -72.99
N LEU A 350 -0.64 66.03 -72.60
CA LEU A 350 -1.29 66.53 -71.37
C LEU A 350 -0.66 65.93 -70.11
N PHE A 351 -0.29 64.64 -70.15
CA PHE A 351 0.47 63.95 -69.11
C PHE A 351 1.86 64.57 -68.89
N LEU A 352 2.55 64.98 -69.97
CA LEU A 352 3.87 65.63 -69.90
C LEU A 352 3.83 67.14 -69.57
N ALA A 353 2.66 67.77 -69.59
CA ALA A 353 2.48 69.20 -69.33
C ALA A 353 2.05 69.54 -67.89
N VAL A 354 1.64 68.55 -67.08
CA VAL A 354 1.10 68.78 -65.72
C VAL A 354 2.01 68.26 -64.58
N TYR A 355 2.98 67.38 -64.84
CA TYR A 355 3.86 66.85 -63.78
C TYR A 355 5.31 67.37 -63.88
N ASN A 356 5.60 68.45 -63.15
CA ASN A 356 6.93 68.70 -62.58
C ASN A 356 6.85 68.72 -61.06
N THR A 357 6.67 67.54 -60.46
CA THR A 357 7.14 67.18 -59.12
C THR A 357 7.12 65.66 -59.06
N GLN A 358 8.16 65.10 -58.45
CA GLN A 358 8.33 63.67 -58.21
C GLN A 358 7.04 63.07 -57.65
N CYS A 359 6.60 61.91 -58.15
CA CYS A 359 5.82 61.04 -57.29
C CYS A 359 6.69 60.82 -56.04
N PRO A 360 6.26 61.21 -54.83
CA PRO A 360 6.91 60.68 -53.66
C PRO A 360 6.69 59.18 -53.78
N MET A 361 7.75 58.41 -54.07
CA MET A 361 7.66 56.97 -53.92
C MET A 361 7.38 56.77 -52.44
N GLU A 362 6.12 56.52 -52.12
CA GLU A 362 5.72 56.22 -50.77
C GLU A 362 6.00 54.74 -50.57
N PHE A 363 7.08 54.51 -49.84
CA PHE A 363 7.52 53.19 -49.40
C PHE A 363 6.65 52.80 -48.19
N GLY A 364 6.08 51.62 -48.24
CA GLY A 364 5.27 51.07 -47.16
C GLY A 364 4.64 49.74 -47.57
N CYS A 365 4.14 48.98 -46.60
CA CYS A 365 3.59 47.66 -46.87
C CYS A 365 2.42 47.72 -47.88
N MET A 366 2.53 46.99 -48.98
CA MET A 366 1.48 46.91 -50.02
C MET A 366 0.54 45.71 -49.85
N ASP A 367 0.84 44.81 -48.90
CA ASP A 367 -0.01 43.66 -48.62
C ASP A 367 -1.20 44.09 -47.75
N SER A 368 -2.41 43.99 -48.32
CA SER A 368 -3.66 44.34 -47.61
C SER A 368 -3.94 43.49 -46.38
N GLY A 369 -3.24 42.37 -46.19
CA GLY A 369 -3.33 41.50 -45.01
C GLY A 369 -2.43 41.91 -43.84
N ALA A 370 -1.49 42.84 -44.03
CA ALA A 370 -0.60 43.31 -42.97
C ALA A 370 -1.27 44.40 -42.10
N ILE A 371 -0.92 44.44 -40.82
CA ILE A 371 -1.43 45.43 -39.85
C ILE A 371 -1.03 46.86 -40.24
N ASN A 372 0.17 47.00 -40.80
CA ASN A 372 0.71 48.28 -41.27
C ASN A 372 0.55 48.47 -42.79
N TYR A 373 -0.44 47.80 -43.40
CA TYR A 373 -0.80 48.01 -44.79
C TYR A 373 -1.01 49.51 -45.08
N ASN A 374 -0.28 50.01 -46.06
CA ASN A 374 -0.42 51.37 -46.54
C ASN A 374 -1.07 51.36 -47.94
N PRO A 375 -2.37 51.68 -48.06
CA PRO A 375 -3.07 51.71 -49.35
C PRO A 375 -2.59 52.81 -50.30
N THR A 376 -1.74 53.74 -49.83
CA THR A 376 -1.12 54.78 -50.66
C THR A 376 0.33 54.47 -51.04
N ALA A 377 0.90 53.35 -50.58
CA ALA A 377 2.25 52.94 -50.96
C ALA A 377 2.33 52.51 -52.43
N ASP A 378 3.36 53.01 -53.13
CA ASP A 378 3.65 52.69 -54.52
C ASP A 378 4.64 51.52 -54.66
N TYR A 379 5.42 51.25 -53.60
CA TYR A 379 6.44 50.19 -53.54
C TYR A 379 6.52 49.60 -52.13
N ASP A 380 6.48 48.27 -52.05
CA ASP A 380 6.71 47.52 -50.80
C ASP A 380 8.18 47.66 -50.38
N ASP A 381 8.38 48.15 -49.16
CA ASP A 381 9.71 48.33 -48.56
C ASP A 381 10.09 47.21 -47.60
N GLY A 382 9.30 46.13 -47.56
CA GLY A 382 9.50 44.99 -46.68
C GLY A 382 9.14 45.28 -45.23
N SER A 383 8.46 46.40 -44.95
CA SER A 383 8.03 46.75 -43.60
C SER A 383 6.78 45.99 -43.13
N CYS A 384 6.12 45.19 -43.98
CA CYS A 384 4.86 44.51 -43.64
C CYS A 384 4.91 43.78 -42.31
N GLU A 385 4.03 44.17 -41.38
CA GLU A 385 3.82 43.54 -40.08
C GLU A 385 2.59 42.63 -40.16
N PHE A 386 2.79 41.32 -40.04
CA PHE A 386 1.74 40.32 -39.98
C PHE A 386 1.59 39.87 -38.54
N GLY A 387 0.40 40.14 -37.98
CA GLY A 387 0.04 39.74 -36.61
C GLY A 387 -0.25 38.26 -36.54
N GLY A 388 0.34 37.61 -35.54
CA GLY A 388 0.09 36.22 -35.20
C GLY A 388 1.14 35.73 -34.20
N CYS A 389 1.04 34.48 -33.78
CA CYS A 389 2.01 33.97 -32.81
C CYS A 389 3.39 33.75 -33.43
N THR A 390 4.42 34.45 -32.92
CA THR A 390 5.80 34.33 -33.40
C THR A 390 6.64 33.29 -32.65
N ILE A 391 6.08 32.67 -31.62
CA ILE A 391 6.78 31.69 -30.76
C ILE A 391 6.73 30.32 -31.42
N THR A 392 7.88 29.76 -31.82
CA THR A 392 7.95 28.50 -32.57
C THR A 392 7.49 27.26 -31.79
N SER A 393 7.43 27.34 -30.46
CA SER A 393 6.93 26.28 -29.58
C SER A 393 5.42 26.36 -29.31
N ALA A 394 4.78 27.50 -29.62
CA ALA A 394 3.36 27.67 -29.41
C ALA A 394 2.56 26.80 -30.38
N CYS A 395 1.43 26.28 -29.93
CA CYS A 395 0.61 25.36 -30.71
C CYS A 395 -0.08 26.04 -31.91
N ASN A 396 -0.25 27.35 -31.87
CA ASN A 396 -0.77 28.19 -32.96
C ASN A 396 0.30 29.08 -33.60
N PHE A 397 1.57 28.66 -33.59
CA PHE A 397 2.66 29.35 -34.27
C PHE A 397 2.31 29.64 -35.74
N ASP A 398 2.44 30.89 -36.14
CA ASP A 398 2.24 31.33 -37.52
C ASP A 398 3.60 31.64 -38.18
N PRO A 399 4.05 30.82 -39.15
CA PRO A 399 5.34 31.01 -39.81
C PRO A 399 5.43 32.26 -40.68
N ILE A 400 4.31 32.94 -40.97
CA ILE A 400 4.33 34.24 -41.69
C ILE A 400 4.21 35.45 -40.75
N ALA A 401 3.91 35.23 -39.47
CA ALA A 401 3.86 36.30 -38.48
C ALA A 401 5.26 36.80 -38.15
N ASN A 402 5.40 38.12 -38.12
CA ASN A 402 6.64 38.81 -37.70
C ASN A 402 6.37 39.87 -36.63
N PHE A 403 5.12 39.93 -36.16
CA PHE A 403 4.66 40.77 -35.07
C PHE A 403 3.77 39.92 -34.15
N ASP A 404 4.19 39.75 -32.90
CA ASP A 404 3.39 39.04 -31.89
C ASP A 404 2.20 39.90 -31.47
N ASP A 405 1.00 39.45 -31.80
CA ASP A 405 -0.25 40.11 -31.44
C ASP A 405 -0.81 39.64 -30.08
N GLY A 406 -0.07 38.80 -29.36
CA GLY A 406 -0.44 38.25 -28.07
C GLY A 406 -1.42 37.08 -28.17
N THR A 407 -1.58 36.48 -29.35
CA THR A 407 -2.48 35.34 -29.55
C THR A 407 -1.82 33.98 -29.30
N CYS A 408 -0.54 33.91 -28.93
CA CYS A 408 0.15 32.64 -28.67
C CYS A 408 -0.56 31.76 -27.63
N LEU A 409 -0.77 30.50 -27.99
CA LEU A 409 -1.40 29.47 -27.17
C LEU A 409 -0.40 28.35 -26.89
N GLU A 410 -0.49 27.79 -25.69
CA GLU A 410 0.27 26.61 -25.28
C GLU A 410 -0.57 25.34 -25.51
N TRP A 411 0.09 24.20 -25.62
CA TRP A 411 -0.57 22.91 -25.52
C TRP A 411 -1.00 22.69 -24.08
N ASP A 412 -2.26 22.30 -23.85
CA ASP A 412 -2.67 21.78 -22.55
C ASP A 412 -2.26 20.30 -22.39
N GLU A 413 -2.49 19.75 -21.20
CA GLU A 413 -2.21 18.36 -20.84
C GLU A 413 -2.99 17.35 -21.69
N CYS A 414 -4.04 17.81 -22.38
CA CYS A 414 -4.87 17.04 -23.30
C CYS A 414 -4.43 17.13 -24.76
N GLY A 415 -3.33 17.84 -25.04
CA GLY A 415 -2.85 18.06 -26.39
C GLY A 415 -3.79 18.93 -27.22
N VAL A 416 -4.62 19.75 -26.58
CA VAL A 416 -5.49 20.73 -27.24
C VAL A 416 -4.84 22.09 -27.16
N CYS A 417 -4.75 22.76 -28.31
CA CYS A 417 -4.15 24.08 -28.41
C CYS A 417 -5.02 25.15 -27.73
N GLY A 418 -4.53 25.74 -26.64
CA GLY A 418 -5.29 26.70 -25.83
C GLY A 418 -6.53 26.12 -25.18
N GLY A 419 -6.54 24.82 -24.88
CA GLY A 419 -7.60 24.20 -24.10
C GLY A 419 -7.52 24.55 -22.61
N GLU A 420 -8.59 24.24 -21.88
CA GLU A 420 -8.71 24.47 -20.44
C GLU A 420 -8.04 23.34 -19.62
N GLY A 421 -7.35 22.39 -20.28
CA GLY A 421 -6.76 21.23 -19.64
C GLY A 421 -7.79 20.20 -19.16
N ILE A 422 -7.38 19.38 -18.20
CA ILE A 422 -8.25 18.40 -17.53
C ILE A 422 -9.19 19.17 -16.58
N LEU A 423 -10.49 18.88 -16.66
CA LEU A 423 -11.49 19.51 -15.80
C LEU A 423 -11.28 19.11 -14.33
N GLU A 424 -11.59 20.02 -13.39
CA GLU A 424 -11.55 19.72 -11.96
C GLU A 424 -12.40 18.47 -11.64
N ASN A 425 -11.80 17.52 -10.91
CA ASN A 425 -12.37 16.21 -10.53
C ASN A 425 -12.53 15.20 -11.68
N THR A 426 -11.75 15.35 -12.76
CA THR A 426 -11.62 14.33 -13.81
C THR A 426 -10.17 13.86 -13.93
N CYS A 427 -9.99 12.63 -14.35
CA CYS A 427 -8.70 11.96 -14.45
C CYS A 427 -8.15 11.90 -15.87
N ASP A 428 -9.01 12.16 -16.86
CA ASP A 428 -8.61 12.19 -18.26
C ASP A 428 -9.33 13.30 -19.03
N CYS A 429 -8.93 13.45 -20.29
CA CYS A 429 -9.45 14.44 -21.23
C CYS A 429 -10.84 14.10 -21.76
N GLU A 430 -11.36 12.91 -21.47
CA GLU A 430 -12.74 12.52 -21.77
C GLU A 430 -13.70 12.93 -20.64
N GLY A 431 -13.16 13.40 -19.51
CA GLY A 431 -13.92 13.82 -18.35
C GLY A 431 -14.32 12.65 -17.46
N ASN A 432 -13.65 11.50 -17.57
CA ASN A 432 -13.88 10.37 -16.70
C ASN A 432 -13.27 10.68 -15.32
N GLY A 433 -14.05 10.47 -14.27
CA GLY A 433 -13.53 10.46 -12.90
C GLY A 433 -12.78 9.16 -12.59
N PRO A 434 -12.13 9.07 -11.43
CA PRO A 434 -11.50 7.82 -11.04
C PRO A 434 -12.56 6.77 -10.74
N SER A 435 -12.17 5.49 -10.79
CA SER A 435 -13.01 4.41 -10.27
C SER A 435 -13.36 4.68 -8.81
N ILE A 436 -14.54 4.24 -8.38
CA ILE A 436 -14.96 4.29 -6.96
C ILE A 436 -13.84 3.70 -6.11
N GLY A 437 -13.34 4.46 -5.13
CA GLY A 437 -12.29 4.04 -4.20
C GLY A 437 -10.88 4.43 -4.60
N TYR A 438 -10.66 4.79 -5.86
CA TYR A 438 -9.33 5.09 -6.39
C TYR A 438 -9.12 6.60 -6.65
N ASP A 439 -7.87 7.02 -6.71
CA ASP A 439 -7.45 8.31 -7.23
C ASP A 439 -7.25 8.25 -8.76
N CYS A 440 -6.93 9.40 -9.37
CA CYS A 440 -6.71 9.49 -10.82
C CYS A 440 -5.44 8.78 -11.32
N SER A 441 -4.55 8.39 -10.43
CA SER A 441 -3.37 7.57 -10.74
C SER A 441 -3.65 6.08 -10.57
N GLY A 442 -4.87 5.71 -10.13
CA GLY A 442 -5.26 4.34 -9.83
C GLY A 442 -4.78 3.85 -8.49
N ASN A 443 -4.36 4.73 -7.58
CA ASN A 443 -4.03 4.36 -6.21
C ASN A 443 -5.30 4.29 -5.38
N CYS A 444 -5.36 3.34 -4.46
CA CYS A 444 -6.50 3.23 -3.58
C CYS A 444 -6.53 4.36 -2.53
N LEU A 445 -7.72 4.87 -2.22
CA LEU A 445 -7.96 5.90 -1.20
C LEU A 445 -8.11 5.34 0.21
N SER A 446 -8.57 4.09 0.33
CA SER A 446 -8.72 3.34 1.58
C SER A 446 -8.49 1.87 1.29
N ASP A 447 -7.35 1.38 1.74
CA ASP A 447 -6.84 0.04 1.50
C ASP A 447 -6.30 -0.48 2.85
N THR A 448 -7.18 -1.12 3.60
CA THR A 448 -6.92 -1.50 4.99
C THR A 448 -5.93 -2.65 5.08
N ASN A 449 -5.94 -3.55 4.10
CA ASN A 449 -5.07 -4.71 4.04
C ASN A 449 -3.86 -4.50 3.10
N ASN A 450 -3.78 -3.35 2.42
CA ASN A 450 -2.67 -2.94 1.58
C ASN A 450 -2.38 -3.90 0.41
N ASP A 451 -3.41 -4.63 -0.08
CA ASP A 451 -3.32 -5.58 -1.19
C ASP A 451 -3.48 -4.91 -2.57
N GLY A 452 -3.75 -3.59 -2.59
CA GLY A 452 -3.97 -2.78 -3.79
C GLY A 452 -5.43 -2.73 -4.25
N VAL A 453 -6.34 -3.36 -3.52
CA VAL A 453 -7.78 -3.32 -3.72
C VAL A 453 -8.40 -2.44 -2.64
N CYS A 454 -9.28 -1.53 -3.03
CA CYS A 454 -9.93 -0.68 -2.04
C CYS A 454 -10.94 -1.43 -1.21
N ASP A 455 -11.07 -1.05 0.05
CA ASP A 455 -12.00 -1.65 1.02
C ASP A 455 -13.43 -1.78 0.45
N GLU A 456 -13.91 -0.74 -0.24
CA GLU A 456 -15.26 -0.74 -0.84
C GLU A 456 -15.41 -1.61 -2.09
N ASN A 457 -14.28 -2.07 -2.64
CA ASN A 457 -14.17 -2.96 -3.79
C ASN A 457 -13.61 -4.34 -3.41
N GLU A 458 -13.36 -4.60 -2.13
CA GLU A 458 -12.89 -5.90 -1.67
C GLU A 458 -13.93 -6.99 -1.93
N ILE A 459 -13.45 -8.15 -2.38
CA ILE A 459 -14.26 -9.35 -2.51
C ILE A 459 -14.00 -10.20 -1.28
N LEU A 460 -14.96 -10.19 -0.35
CA LEU A 460 -14.91 -11.02 0.85
C LEU A 460 -15.00 -12.51 0.49
N GLY A 461 -14.17 -13.32 1.14
CA GLY A 461 -14.28 -14.78 1.12
C GLY A 461 -12.98 -15.47 1.51
N CYS A 462 -13.04 -16.79 1.67
CA CYS A 462 -11.86 -17.55 2.08
C CYS A 462 -10.70 -17.45 1.07
N MET A 463 -9.56 -16.90 1.52
CA MET A 463 -8.33 -16.75 0.72
C MET A 463 -7.38 -17.95 0.86
N SER A 464 -7.67 -18.86 1.79
CA SER A 464 -6.79 -19.99 2.08
C SER A 464 -6.89 -21.11 1.04
N LEU A 465 -5.83 -21.38 0.27
CA LEU A 465 -5.82 -22.42 -0.78
C LEU A 465 -6.16 -23.83 -0.28
N SER A 466 -5.88 -24.12 0.99
CA SER A 466 -6.14 -25.43 1.60
C SER A 466 -7.58 -25.61 2.11
N ALA A 467 -8.40 -24.56 2.07
CA ALA A 467 -9.80 -24.62 2.44
C ALA A 467 -10.68 -25.15 1.30
N SER A 468 -11.75 -25.86 1.63
CA SER A 468 -12.67 -26.46 0.66
C SER A 468 -13.59 -25.45 -0.03
N ASN A 469 -13.77 -24.27 0.57
CA ASN A 469 -14.49 -23.13 -0.01
C ASN A 469 -13.56 -21.98 -0.45
N PHE A 470 -12.29 -22.26 -0.74
CA PHE A 470 -11.35 -21.29 -1.29
C PHE A 470 -11.96 -20.52 -2.48
N ASN A 471 -11.91 -19.19 -2.41
CA ASN A 471 -12.38 -18.29 -3.45
C ASN A 471 -11.18 -17.59 -4.10
N SER A 472 -10.86 -17.93 -5.35
CA SER A 472 -9.75 -17.31 -6.08
C SER A 472 -9.96 -15.84 -6.43
N ASP A 473 -11.21 -15.37 -6.34
CA ASP A 473 -11.57 -13.98 -6.60
C ASP A 473 -11.62 -13.16 -5.30
N ALA A 474 -11.45 -13.78 -4.12
CA ALA A 474 -11.43 -13.05 -2.86
C ALA A 474 -10.15 -12.21 -2.72
N THR A 475 -10.31 -10.99 -2.22
CA THR A 475 -9.24 -10.02 -1.97
C THR A 475 -9.13 -9.67 -0.49
N SER A 476 -9.96 -10.28 0.37
CA SER A 476 -9.96 -10.06 1.81
C SER A 476 -10.60 -11.28 2.50
N ASP A 477 -9.90 -11.88 3.47
CA ASP A 477 -10.37 -13.09 4.14
C ASP A 477 -11.40 -12.72 5.21
N ASP A 478 -12.62 -13.20 5.06
CA ASP A 478 -13.74 -12.93 5.97
C ASP A 478 -13.87 -13.96 7.10
N GLY A 479 -12.88 -14.87 7.24
CA GLY A 479 -12.89 -15.94 8.22
C GLY A 479 -13.87 -17.07 7.89
N SER A 480 -14.46 -17.08 6.69
CA SER A 480 -15.45 -18.10 6.28
C SER A 480 -14.83 -19.43 5.86
N CYS A 481 -13.50 -19.60 5.94
CA CYS A 481 -12.81 -20.81 5.48
C CYS A 481 -13.35 -22.10 6.13
N LEU A 482 -13.69 -23.07 5.28
CA LEU A 482 -14.11 -24.42 5.64
C LEU A 482 -12.98 -25.39 5.36
N TRP A 483 -12.67 -26.25 6.33
CA TRP A 483 -11.55 -27.19 6.22
C TRP A 483 -12.08 -28.62 6.07
N ASP A 484 -11.53 -29.36 5.11
CA ASP A 484 -11.86 -30.79 4.93
C ASP A 484 -11.10 -31.69 5.94
N SER A 485 -10.14 -31.12 6.68
CA SER A 485 -9.48 -31.81 7.80
C SER A 485 -10.47 -31.93 8.96
N SER A 486 -10.62 -33.13 9.50
CA SER A 486 -11.44 -33.33 10.70
C SER A 486 -10.73 -32.92 11.99
N LEU A 487 -9.54 -32.32 11.90
CA LEU A 487 -8.70 -31.97 13.04
C LEU A 487 -8.38 -30.48 13.10
N PHE A 488 -8.18 -29.81 11.97
CA PHE A 488 -7.86 -28.38 11.93
C PHE A 488 -9.13 -27.54 11.74
N ILE A 489 -9.32 -26.54 12.60
CA ILE A 489 -10.49 -25.64 12.60
C ILE A 489 -10.18 -24.32 11.91
N GLY A 490 -8.97 -23.78 12.06
CA GLY A 490 -8.61 -22.48 11.49
C GLY A 490 -7.44 -21.81 12.22
N LEU A 491 -7.15 -20.57 11.82
CA LEU A 491 -6.30 -19.66 12.58
C LEU A 491 -7.19 -18.70 13.37
N SER A 492 -6.78 -18.35 14.58
CA SER A 492 -7.46 -17.35 15.41
C SER A 492 -6.46 -16.45 16.12
N TYR A 493 -6.97 -15.39 16.73
CA TYR A 493 -6.15 -14.48 17.54
C TYR A 493 -6.89 -14.04 18.79
N ASP A 494 -6.12 -13.77 19.86
CA ASP A 494 -6.59 -13.11 21.06
C ASP A 494 -5.91 -11.73 21.16
N LEU A 495 -6.68 -10.69 21.48
CA LEU A 495 -6.14 -9.37 21.82
C LEU A 495 -5.53 -9.43 23.23
N VAL A 496 -4.22 -9.20 23.32
CA VAL A 496 -3.49 -9.14 24.61
C VAL A 496 -3.61 -7.74 25.21
N SER A 497 -3.42 -6.70 24.40
CA SER A 497 -3.57 -5.30 24.80
C SER A 497 -3.88 -4.44 23.58
N ALA A 498 -4.71 -3.40 23.73
CA ALA A 498 -4.96 -2.41 22.68
C ALA A 498 -4.02 -1.19 22.75
N ASP A 499 -3.36 -0.98 23.90
CA ASP A 499 -2.51 0.19 24.15
C ASP A 499 -1.38 -0.16 25.15
N GLY A 500 -0.86 -1.39 25.04
CA GLY A 500 0.25 -1.87 25.89
C GLY A 500 1.55 -1.14 25.57
N ILE A 501 1.73 -0.83 24.30
CA ILE A 501 2.66 0.17 23.77
C ILE A 501 1.81 1.28 23.19
N LEU A 502 2.11 2.54 23.50
CA LEU A 502 1.25 3.67 23.16
C LEU A 502 0.92 3.70 21.65
N GLY A 503 -0.37 3.59 21.32
CA GLY A 503 -0.89 3.61 19.96
C GLY A 503 -0.64 2.32 19.17
N GLN A 504 -0.36 1.20 19.84
CA GLN A 504 -0.17 -0.11 19.23
C GLN A 504 -0.99 -1.18 19.94
N MET A 505 -1.51 -2.12 19.15
CA MET A 505 -2.17 -3.32 19.67
C MET A 505 -1.20 -4.49 19.71
N THR A 506 -1.37 -5.37 20.69
CA THR A 506 -0.65 -6.64 20.80
C THR A 506 -1.64 -7.78 20.66
N VAL A 507 -1.38 -8.69 19.73
CA VAL A 507 -2.19 -9.89 19.48
C VAL A 507 -1.37 -11.15 19.64
N ARG A 508 -2.01 -12.23 20.10
CA ARG A 508 -1.47 -13.59 20.07
C ARG A 508 -2.22 -14.41 19.06
N VAL A 509 -1.49 -15.13 18.23
CA VAL A 509 -2.07 -15.89 17.11
C VAL A 509 -1.94 -17.38 17.37
N PHE A 510 -3.01 -18.10 17.05
CA PHE A 510 -3.17 -19.51 17.34
C PHE A 510 -3.55 -20.30 16.08
N ALA A 511 -3.13 -21.57 16.03
CA ALA A 511 -3.78 -22.58 15.20
C ALA A 511 -4.76 -23.40 16.06
N ASP A 512 -6.00 -23.47 15.60
CA ASP A 512 -7.09 -24.14 16.30
C ASP A 512 -7.31 -25.56 15.75
N PHE A 513 -7.44 -26.50 16.68
CA PHE A 513 -7.71 -27.90 16.41
C PHE A 513 -8.93 -28.40 17.20
N GLU A 514 -9.50 -29.50 16.76
CA GLU A 514 -10.64 -30.15 17.41
C GLU A 514 -10.32 -30.54 18.87
N VAL A 515 -11.20 -30.10 19.78
CA VAL A 515 -11.00 -30.27 21.21
C VAL A 515 -11.11 -31.74 21.60
N GLY A 516 -10.09 -32.25 22.28
CA GLY A 516 -10.04 -33.62 22.82
C GLY A 516 -9.30 -34.63 21.95
N GLU A 517 -8.79 -34.22 20.79
CA GLU A 517 -7.84 -35.00 20.01
C GLU A 517 -6.39 -34.69 20.44
N GLU A 518 -5.48 -35.67 20.32
CA GLU A 518 -4.08 -35.50 20.69
C GLU A 518 -3.28 -35.04 19.45
N VAL A 519 -3.35 -33.74 19.16
CA VAL A 519 -2.68 -33.12 18.01
C VAL A 519 -1.44 -32.36 18.46
N VAL A 520 -0.37 -32.48 17.67
CA VAL A 520 0.89 -31.76 17.88
C VAL A 520 1.24 -30.98 16.62
N LEU A 521 1.30 -29.66 16.72
CA LEU A 521 1.85 -28.80 15.68
C LEU A 521 3.38 -28.99 15.66
N THR A 522 3.91 -29.41 14.52
CA THR A 522 5.32 -29.82 14.40
C THR A 522 6.19 -28.82 13.68
N SER A 523 5.64 -28.04 12.74
CA SER A 523 6.42 -27.03 12.03
C SER A 523 5.57 -25.93 11.44
N VAL A 524 6.19 -24.75 11.32
CA VAL A 524 5.76 -23.63 10.46
C VAL A 524 6.88 -23.37 9.47
N LEU A 525 6.57 -23.25 8.18
CA LEU A 525 7.57 -23.15 7.11
C LEU A 525 7.15 -22.18 5.99
N GLY A 526 8.14 -21.68 5.26
CA GLY A 526 7.97 -20.87 4.05
C GLY A 526 9.02 -21.18 2.98
N ASP A 527 8.61 -21.13 1.72
CA ASP A 527 9.48 -21.25 0.54
C ASP A 527 8.88 -20.51 -0.68
N SER A 528 9.57 -20.55 -1.82
CA SER A 528 9.14 -19.88 -3.06
C SER A 528 7.82 -20.38 -3.68
N GLN A 529 7.30 -21.54 -3.28
CA GLN A 529 6.03 -22.08 -3.75
C GLN A 529 4.92 -21.89 -2.73
N SER A 530 5.26 -21.95 -1.45
CA SER A 530 4.36 -21.77 -0.31
C SER A 530 5.01 -20.74 0.62
N PRO A 531 4.82 -19.43 0.37
CA PRO A 531 5.49 -18.40 1.15
C PRO A 531 4.97 -18.38 2.59
N TRP A 532 5.84 -18.04 3.53
CA TRP A 532 5.44 -17.60 4.86
C TRP A 532 5.56 -16.09 4.90
N ILE A 533 4.44 -15.41 5.13
CA ILE A 533 4.36 -13.96 5.25
C ILE A 533 3.79 -13.62 6.63
N THR A 534 4.46 -12.72 7.32
CA THR A 534 3.96 -12.05 8.51
C THR A 534 4.26 -10.58 8.32
N ALA A 535 3.24 -9.83 7.90
CA ALA A 535 3.37 -8.44 7.50
C ALA A 535 2.44 -7.54 8.31
N SER A 536 2.76 -6.26 8.38
CA SER A 536 1.88 -5.24 8.96
C SER A 536 1.76 -4.03 8.04
N THR A 537 0.62 -3.35 8.08
CA THR A 537 0.51 -2.01 7.47
C THR A 537 1.25 -0.93 8.27
N GLY A 538 1.67 -1.27 9.49
CA GLY A 538 2.53 -0.48 10.37
C GLY A 538 3.90 -1.15 10.56
N GLU A 539 4.63 -0.74 11.60
CA GLU A 539 5.89 -1.39 11.99
C GLU A 539 5.64 -2.39 13.13
N PHE A 540 6.38 -3.49 13.17
CA PHE A 540 6.35 -4.39 14.33
C PHE A 540 7.18 -3.81 15.46
N TYR A 541 6.62 -3.76 16.66
CA TYR A 541 7.34 -3.36 17.85
C TYR A 541 8.29 -4.47 18.30
N GLN A 542 9.56 -4.11 18.44
CA GLN A 542 10.63 -4.96 18.94
C GLN A 542 11.32 -4.29 20.11
N HIS A 543 11.29 -4.97 21.26
CA HIS A 543 11.94 -4.51 22.46
C HIS A 543 13.44 -4.88 22.40
N PRO A 544 14.37 -4.01 22.81
CA PRO A 544 15.82 -4.31 22.77
C PRO A 544 16.27 -5.54 23.59
N LEU A 545 15.52 -5.86 24.65
CA LEU A 545 15.70 -7.08 25.47
C LEU A 545 14.78 -8.24 25.04
N GLY A 546 14.13 -8.10 23.89
CA GLY A 546 13.25 -9.08 23.27
C GLY A 546 13.99 -10.31 22.75
N ALA A 547 13.25 -11.21 22.11
CA ALA A 547 13.85 -12.38 21.47
C ALA A 547 13.01 -12.86 20.29
N ASP A 548 13.67 -13.45 19.28
CA ASP A 548 13.02 -14.02 18.09
C ASP A 548 11.87 -14.99 18.42
N PHE A 549 12.01 -15.70 19.54
CA PHE A 549 11.07 -16.73 19.98
C PHE A 549 10.58 -16.50 21.40
N GLY A 550 9.26 -16.61 21.60
CA GLY A 550 8.63 -16.29 22.88
C GLY A 550 9.18 -17.07 24.07
N GLY A 551 9.52 -18.35 23.88
CA GLY A 551 10.10 -19.18 24.95
C GLY A 551 11.51 -18.76 25.38
N ASP A 552 12.19 -17.89 24.64
CA ASP A 552 13.50 -17.33 25.01
C ASP A 552 13.37 -16.01 25.80
N ILE A 553 12.16 -15.43 25.86
CA ILE A 553 11.86 -14.24 26.66
C ILE A 553 11.71 -14.63 28.13
N ASN A 554 12.36 -13.89 29.02
CA ASN A 554 12.33 -14.12 30.46
C ASN A 554 11.30 -13.20 31.16
N PRO A 555 10.15 -13.72 31.64
CA PRO A 555 9.11 -12.92 32.29
C PRO A 555 9.56 -12.24 33.57
N GLY A 556 10.66 -12.70 34.18
CA GLY A 556 11.23 -12.06 35.37
C GLY A 556 11.63 -10.60 35.12
N PHE A 557 11.84 -10.21 33.86
CA PHE A 557 12.15 -8.84 33.46
C PHE A 557 10.93 -7.93 33.29
N PHE A 558 9.70 -8.45 33.18
CA PHE A 558 8.51 -7.62 32.96
C PHE A 558 8.26 -6.63 34.11
N SER A 559 8.64 -6.98 35.34
CA SER A 559 8.55 -6.06 36.49
C SER A 559 9.52 -4.86 36.41
N LEU A 560 10.59 -4.97 35.62
CA LEU A 560 11.59 -3.92 35.43
C LEU A 560 11.38 -3.19 34.09
N PHE A 561 10.91 -3.92 33.07
CA PHE A 561 10.60 -3.43 31.73
C PHE A 561 9.21 -3.97 31.33
N PRO A 562 8.11 -3.31 31.72
CA PRO A 562 6.77 -3.77 31.38
C PRO A 562 6.54 -3.86 29.87
N GLU A 563 7.19 -2.98 29.12
CA GLU A 563 7.14 -2.92 27.66
C GLU A 563 7.66 -4.20 26.98
N LEU A 564 8.58 -4.94 27.62
CA LEU A 564 9.10 -6.21 27.11
C LEU A 564 8.02 -7.29 26.98
N GLU A 565 6.93 -7.21 27.75
CA GLU A 565 5.80 -8.14 27.62
C GLU A 565 5.15 -8.05 26.23
N PHE A 566 5.26 -6.90 25.58
CA PHE A 566 4.65 -6.60 24.28
C PHE A 566 5.62 -6.75 23.11
N ASP A 567 6.80 -7.35 23.31
CA ASP A 567 7.73 -7.71 22.22
C ASP A 567 7.06 -8.61 21.16
N SER A 568 7.47 -8.50 19.89
CA SER A 568 6.93 -9.32 18.80
C SER A 568 7.82 -10.53 18.51
N TRP A 569 7.25 -11.73 18.49
CA TRP A 569 8.02 -12.97 18.41
C TRP A 569 7.22 -14.16 17.87
N PHE A 570 7.93 -15.17 17.40
CA PHE A 570 7.35 -16.40 16.87
C PHE A 570 7.44 -17.56 17.88
N THR A 571 6.61 -18.58 17.72
CA THR A 571 6.71 -19.80 18.52
C THR A 571 5.99 -20.99 17.87
N ILE A 572 6.14 -22.16 18.49
CA ILE A 572 5.18 -23.25 18.38
C ILE A 572 4.85 -23.67 19.82
N GLY A 573 3.81 -23.10 20.39
CA GLY A 573 3.25 -23.46 21.69
C GLY A 573 4.08 -23.11 22.94
N ALA A 574 5.15 -22.31 22.83
CA ALA A 574 5.91 -21.82 23.99
C ALA A 574 5.76 -20.31 24.16
N ALA A 575 5.17 -19.89 25.28
CA ALA A 575 5.06 -18.48 25.67
C ALA A 575 6.28 -18.05 26.53
N PRO A 576 6.43 -16.76 26.85
CA PRO A 576 7.48 -16.29 27.76
C PRO A 576 7.53 -17.07 29.07
N GLY A 577 8.72 -17.60 29.39
CA GLY A 577 8.96 -18.42 30.58
C GLY A 577 8.69 -19.92 30.43
N ASP A 578 8.12 -20.36 29.31
CA ASP A 578 7.99 -21.78 28.98
C ASP A 578 9.33 -22.37 28.52
N TYR A 579 9.41 -23.70 28.56
CA TYR A 579 10.57 -24.40 28.00
C TYR A 579 10.56 -24.31 26.47
N ASN A 580 11.62 -23.72 25.90
CA ASN A 580 11.81 -23.64 24.46
C ASN A 580 12.74 -24.76 23.94
N ALA A 581 12.23 -25.58 23.02
CA ALA A 581 12.96 -26.59 22.27
C ALA A 581 12.77 -26.43 20.75
N LEU A 582 12.40 -25.23 20.29
CA LEU A 582 12.32 -24.93 18.87
C LEU A 582 13.67 -25.18 18.21
N SER A 583 13.62 -25.88 17.09
CA SER A 583 14.72 -25.92 16.15
C SER A 583 14.36 -25.05 14.96
N GLN A 584 15.31 -24.24 14.51
CA GLN A 584 15.13 -23.39 13.34
C GLN A 584 15.99 -23.86 12.16
N GLN A 585 15.53 -23.60 10.95
CA GLN A 585 16.27 -23.74 9.70
C GLN A 585 16.18 -22.43 8.92
N ASN A 586 17.33 -21.85 8.59
CA ASN A 586 17.46 -20.63 7.78
C ASN A 586 16.75 -19.36 8.31
N MET A 587 16.11 -19.40 9.49
CA MET A 587 15.43 -18.23 10.05
C MET A 587 16.36 -17.05 10.31
N TYR A 588 17.64 -17.28 10.62
CA TYR A 588 18.67 -16.24 10.80
C TYR A 588 18.86 -15.30 9.59
N VAL A 589 18.34 -15.66 8.40
CA VAL A 589 18.37 -14.81 7.20
C VAL A 589 17.23 -13.79 7.20
N HIS A 590 16.09 -14.13 7.81
CA HIS A 590 14.84 -13.37 7.74
C HIS A 590 14.51 -12.62 9.04
N LEU A 591 14.94 -13.16 10.19
CA LEU A 591 14.72 -12.56 11.50
C LEU A 591 15.35 -11.16 11.69
N PRO A 592 16.51 -10.80 11.09
CA PRO A 592 17.08 -9.47 11.27
C PRO A 592 16.18 -8.32 10.78
N GLU A 593 15.46 -8.50 9.67
CA GLU A 593 14.51 -7.50 9.16
C GLU A 593 13.32 -7.39 10.11
N PHE A 594 12.74 -8.52 10.52
CA PHE A 594 11.67 -8.56 11.52
C PHE A 594 12.06 -7.92 12.86
N ASN A 595 13.28 -8.15 13.33
CA ASN A 595 13.80 -7.58 14.57
C ASN A 595 14.14 -6.09 14.44
N ALA A 596 14.23 -5.56 13.23
CA ALA A 596 14.32 -4.13 12.96
C ALA A 596 12.94 -3.44 12.88
N GLY A 597 11.85 -4.20 12.98
CA GLY A 597 10.47 -3.73 12.90
C GLY A 597 9.81 -3.89 11.53
N ASP A 598 10.51 -4.49 10.55
CA ASP A 598 10.00 -4.74 9.20
C ASP A 598 9.18 -6.06 9.13
N ASP A 599 8.58 -6.32 7.97
CA ASP A 599 7.84 -7.55 7.70
C ASP A 599 8.74 -8.79 7.67
N MET A 600 8.19 -9.94 8.05
CA MET A 600 8.84 -11.23 7.89
C MET A 600 8.32 -11.96 6.65
N ILE A 601 9.15 -12.02 5.61
CA ILE A 601 8.80 -12.63 4.31
C ILE A 601 9.78 -13.74 3.95
N ILE A 602 9.27 -14.97 3.85
CA ILE A 602 10.02 -16.15 3.40
C ILE A 602 9.38 -16.68 2.11
N ASN A 603 9.95 -16.28 0.97
CA ASN A 603 9.48 -16.65 -0.37
C ASN A 603 10.64 -17.12 -1.30
N THR A 604 11.75 -17.57 -0.73
CA THR A 604 12.97 -17.98 -1.45
C THR A 604 13.01 -19.48 -1.70
N GLU A 605 13.84 -19.94 -2.65
CA GLU A 605 14.00 -21.39 -2.92
C GLU A 605 14.65 -22.13 -1.74
N GLU A 606 15.51 -21.46 -0.98
CA GLU A 606 16.17 -22.01 0.21
C GLU A 606 15.17 -22.26 1.35
N GLY A 607 14.12 -21.44 1.41
CA GLY A 607 13.08 -21.46 2.43
C GLY A 607 13.61 -21.29 3.85
N ALA A 608 12.69 -21.20 4.80
CA ALA A 608 12.99 -21.20 6.22
C ALA A 608 11.83 -21.86 7.00
N ALA A 609 12.15 -22.39 8.18
CA ALA A 609 11.20 -23.11 8.99
C ALA A 609 11.58 -23.12 10.46
N ILE A 610 10.56 -23.23 11.30
CA ILE A 610 10.69 -23.58 12.71
C ILE A 610 10.03 -24.94 12.97
N TYR A 611 10.64 -25.72 13.85
CA TYR A 611 10.24 -27.09 14.15
C TYR A 611 10.12 -27.27 15.66
N ALA A 612 9.00 -27.83 16.11
CA ALA A 612 8.83 -28.36 17.44
C ALA A 612 8.99 -29.89 17.40
N PRO A 613 10.17 -30.44 17.79
CA PRO A 613 10.36 -31.87 17.78
C PRO A 613 9.42 -32.55 18.80
N PRO A 614 8.77 -33.69 18.48
CA PRO A 614 7.81 -34.36 19.38
C PRO A 614 8.37 -34.81 20.73
N ALA A 615 9.69 -34.76 20.91
CA ALA A 615 10.37 -35.17 22.13
C ALA A 615 10.62 -34.02 23.13
N SER A 616 10.08 -32.83 22.86
CA SER A 616 10.33 -31.58 23.59
C SER A 616 9.50 -31.40 24.88
N GLY A 617 8.51 -32.24 25.15
CA GLY A 617 7.62 -32.08 26.31
C GLY A 617 6.21 -31.70 25.88
N SER A 618 5.67 -30.58 26.39
CA SER A 618 4.34 -30.04 26.03
C SER A 618 4.38 -29.06 24.85
N GLN A 619 5.55 -28.76 24.28
CA GLN A 619 5.67 -27.78 23.21
C GLN A 619 5.04 -28.28 21.91
N GLY A 620 4.23 -27.43 21.27
CA GLY A 620 3.44 -27.75 20.08
C GLY A 620 2.19 -28.59 20.35
N TYR A 621 1.93 -29.00 21.58
CA TYR A 621 0.66 -29.64 21.95
C TYR A 621 -0.43 -28.58 22.10
N THR A 622 -1.65 -28.96 21.76
CA THR A 622 -2.83 -28.14 21.97
C THR A 622 -3.07 -27.85 23.45
N ASP A 623 -3.50 -26.63 23.76
CA ASP A 623 -3.99 -26.25 25.08
C ASP A 623 -5.35 -26.88 25.41
N GLU A 624 -5.96 -26.51 26.54
CA GLU A 624 -7.27 -27.03 26.96
C GLU A 624 -8.43 -26.69 26.01
N ASN A 625 -8.23 -25.69 25.15
CA ASN A 625 -9.20 -25.22 24.15
C ASN A 625 -8.87 -25.74 22.74
N GLY A 626 -7.89 -26.64 22.59
CA GLY A 626 -7.50 -27.17 21.29
C GLY A 626 -6.56 -26.24 20.49
N ARG A 627 -5.97 -25.23 21.10
CA ARG A 627 -5.20 -24.19 20.40
C ARG A 627 -3.70 -24.36 20.57
N VAL A 628 -2.92 -24.01 19.55
CA VAL A 628 -1.45 -23.92 19.64
C VAL A 628 -1.00 -22.52 19.28
N LEU A 629 -0.29 -21.86 20.20
CA LEU A 629 0.27 -20.52 19.99
C LEU A 629 1.33 -20.54 18.88
N ILE A 630 1.28 -19.58 17.96
CA ILE A 630 2.20 -19.44 16.82
C ILE A 630 3.06 -18.19 16.94
N GLY A 631 2.59 -17.15 17.63
CA GLY A 631 3.36 -15.94 17.83
C GLY A 631 2.58 -14.87 18.58
N GLN A 632 3.29 -13.79 18.89
CA GLN A 632 2.74 -12.55 19.40
C GLN A 632 3.25 -11.42 18.52
N PHE A 633 2.37 -10.51 18.14
CA PHE A 633 2.69 -9.39 17.26
C PHE A 633 2.14 -8.11 17.84
N THR A 634 3.00 -7.10 17.97
CA THR A 634 2.63 -5.78 18.42
C THR A 634 2.87 -4.79 17.30
N THR A 635 1.85 -4.02 16.92
CA THR A 635 1.94 -3.07 15.82
C THR A 635 0.83 -2.01 15.89
N ASN A 636 0.99 -0.92 15.15
CA ASN A 636 -0.03 0.13 14.95
C ASN A 636 -0.82 -0.03 13.64
N GLY A 637 -0.74 -1.20 13.01
CA GLY A 637 -1.40 -1.52 11.75
C GLY A 637 -2.19 -2.83 11.78
N LEU A 638 -2.79 -3.18 10.64
CA LEU A 638 -3.38 -4.50 10.42
C LEU A 638 -2.26 -5.53 10.27
N VAL A 639 -2.40 -6.70 10.89
CA VAL A 639 -1.44 -7.81 10.74
C VAL A 639 -1.96 -8.82 9.71
N GLN A 640 -1.15 -9.12 8.70
CA GLN A 640 -1.43 -10.13 7.68
C GLN A 640 -0.55 -11.35 7.88
N LEU A 641 -1.19 -12.53 7.90
CA LEU A 641 -0.51 -13.80 8.08
C LEU A 641 -0.82 -14.76 6.94
N VAL A 642 0.25 -15.23 6.30
CA VAL A 642 0.21 -16.37 5.38
C VAL A 642 1.13 -17.44 5.92
N LEU A 643 0.56 -18.54 6.43
CA LEU A 643 1.30 -19.59 7.11
C LEU A 643 1.20 -20.93 6.38
N ASN A 644 2.25 -21.74 6.51
CA ASN A 644 2.23 -23.15 6.12
C ASN A 644 2.61 -23.99 7.31
N ILE A 645 1.72 -24.89 7.71
CA ILE A 645 1.86 -25.67 8.93
C ILE A 645 1.89 -27.16 8.64
N THR A 646 2.59 -27.91 9.48
CA THR A 646 2.50 -29.38 9.52
C THR A 646 2.22 -29.82 10.94
N PHE A 647 1.20 -30.64 11.13
CA PHE A 647 0.81 -31.19 12.41
C PHE A 647 0.67 -32.71 12.34
N GLN A 648 0.73 -33.35 13.50
CA GLN A 648 0.64 -34.79 13.65
C GLN A 648 -0.50 -35.15 14.60
N ASP A 649 -1.36 -36.05 14.15
CA ASP A 649 -2.27 -36.78 15.03
C ASP A 649 -1.48 -37.89 15.74
N TYR A 650 -1.36 -37.78 17.06
CA TYR A 650 -0.61 -38.73 17.87
C TYR A 650 -1.36 -40.08 18.03
N ASN A 651 -2.69 -40.07 18.03
CA ASN A 651 -3.52 -41.26 18.13
C ASN A 651 -3.41 -42.14 16.87
N LEU A 652 -3.41 -41.51 15.69
CA LEU A 652 -3.36 -42.20 14.40
C LEU A 652 -1.94 -42.30 13.81
N ASN A 653 -0.99 -41.55 14.36
CA ASN A 653 0.38 -41.43 13.86
C ASN A 653 0.41 -41.06 12.36
N THR A 654 -0.43 -40.10 12.01
CA THR A 654 -0.56 -39.51 10.66
C THR A 654 -0.18 -38.04 10.72
N SER A 655 0.49 -37.54 9.68
CA SER A 655 0.85 -36.14 9.56
C SER A 655 0.10 -35.51 8.41
N GLU A 656 -0.39 -34.29 8.63
CA GLU A 656 -1.08 -33.46 7.66
C GLU A 656 -0.32 -32.14 7.50
N SER A 657 -0.28 -31.62 6.28
CA SER A 657 0.34 -30.34 5.95
C SER A 657 -0.70 -29.47 5.27
N LEU A 658 -0.87 -28.25 5.77
CA LEU A 658 -1.72 -27.23 5.19
C LEU A 658 -0.84 -26.06 4.75
N THR A 659 -1.14 -25.54 3.56
CA THR A 659 -0.37 -24.45 2.94
C THR A 659 -1.26 -23.26 2.65
N ASN A 660 -0.68 -22.07 2.71
CA ASN A 660 -1.34 -20.80 2.41
C ASN A 660 -2.60 -20.62 3.28
N LEU A 661 -2.41 -20.74 4.59
CA LEU A 661 -3.40 -20.40 5.59
C LEU A 661 -3.36 -18.87 5.79
N HIS A 662 -4.48 -18.21 5.50
CA HIS A 662 -4.61 -16.77 5.58
C HIS A 662 -5.28 -16.35 6.88
N LEU A 663 -4.82 -15.26 7.48
CA LEU A 663 -5.49 -14.57 8.57
C LEU A 663 -5.13 -13.08 8.53
N ASP A 664 -6.15 -12.23 8.36
CA ASP A 664 -6.04 -10.79 8.53
C ASP A 664 -6.56 -10.39 9.92
N ILE A 665 -5.76 -9.62 10.65
CA ILE A 665 -6.08 -9.17 12.01
C ILE A 665 -6.20 -7.65 11.98
N PRO A 666 -7.43 -7.11 12.02
CA PRO A 666 -7.65 -5.67 11.89
C PRO A 666 -7.08 -4.90 13.08
N PHE A 667 -6.58 -3.70 12.79
CA PHE A 667 -6.18 -2.77 13.84
C PHE A 667 -7.40 -2.35 14.67
N VAL A 668 -7.28 -2.44 16.00
CA VAL A 668 -8.32 -2.00 16.95
C VAL A 668 -7.82 -0.74 17.64
N ASP A 669 -8.37 0.40 17.21
CA ASP A 669 -8.09 1.77 17.70
C ASP A 669 -8.58 2.01 19.14
#